data_AF-A0AAV3UF76-F1
#
_entry.id   AF-A0AAV3UF76-F1
#
_cell.length_a   1.000
_cell.length_b   1.000
_cell.length_c   1.000
_cell.angle_alpha   90.00
_cell.angle_beta   90.00
_cell.angle_gamma   90.00
#
_symmetry.space_group_name_H-M   'P 1'
#
loop_
_entity.id
_entity.type
_entity.pdbx_description
1 polymer ?
#
loop_
_entity_poly.entity_id
_entity_poly.type
_entity_poly.pdbx_seq_one_letter_code
_entity_poly.pdbx_strand_id
1 'polypeptide(L)'
;MECYSTSSFTNASGAELTDSSVITVWAEDSATNNDGDGNGDATLYNSGTSIPVVTAESNVVAFGSTLVEDSTNWQRGNEEFVLNTWDDELGGSGTVLWDNGHGQYYSLGKFSNFESYAEENGYTVTGTSDLAGDLGSADAVVITSPTQSFTTNELRDLDDFIAAGGSVFLHGQSDYSDYDETANMNDIASYLGLSFRFNDDEVLDTTNNGGADYAPLTEEFNTSFDYFADRTGLGLDKDETYTVDVTEVTDGDTATVAFSDGSTESIRILGIDTPEKPASSSAERVQEWEGIESLDYLGTWGDNATAYAQDELDGKTVDLSFDSEEPVRDAFGRVLGYIHYDADGDGTRDDFYNRNAVRDGFARVYGSGFGYHDDFWAAEDAARASGTNVWGESDPENTTEIRNRAVDGLFFPTTASVMTSTGGVADSRVPVYAESTATQNGGYAYSDDIPLAAVDESVNVAMLGSPLIDEGYESDEGFDVDTSGYENFVFLTNLIDYLSDTTGDVLIDGGHGQFDAGYALSNDDAAYYQRFLEGVGISFEQSNSLDTFDLSTWRAIVVTTPVSAFTQSEIDALSSFAADGGAVILIGAGTAPSSARTNLNDLASGLGSDLRLNDDQVTDGSNNINGDSAIPTTAVFDTSFPLFEAYDGSLGDGDGDDGSGDLTVAEIHEDAAGSDTDNLNDEYVVFENAGSGDLDLTGWYVQDEVEKTYTFPNGFTLGSGEQVTLHTGTGTDTQTDLYWGKTGTAVWNNGGDTVFVYDDGDNLHTSKSY
;
A
#
# COMPACT_ATOMS: atom_id res chain seq x y z
N MET A 1 -6.82 18.71 14.99
CA MET A 1 -7.48 19.90 14.41
C MET A 1 -6.82 20.22 13.07
N GLU A 2 -7.57 20.63 12.05
CA GLU A 2 -7.03 21.03 10.75
C GLU A 2 -7.02 22.55 10.59
N CYS A 3 -5.89 23.14 10.19
CA CYS A 3 -5.74 24.58 10.02
C CYS A 3 -5.58 24.93 8.53
N TYR A 4 -6.64 24.77 7.74
CA TYR A 4 -6.60 25.05 6.31
C TYR A 4 -6.19 26.50 6.00
N SER A 5 -5.14 26.67 5.20
CA SER A 5 -4.64 27.98 4.72
C SER A 5 -4.42 28.97 5.88
N THR A 6 -3.66 28.55 6.90
CA THR A 6 -3.46 29.34 8.12
C THR A 6 -2.22 30.23 8.06
N SER A 7 -2.34 31.43 8.62
CA SER A 7 -1.20 32.23 9.08
C SER A 7 -0.84 31.89 10.52
N SER A 8 0.31 32.37 10.98
CA SER A 8 0.75 32.32 12.36
C SER A 8 0.55 33.68 13.06
N PHE A 9 0.99 33.77 14.31
CA PHE A 9 0.95 35.02 15.08
C PHE A 9 2.35 35.53 15.44
N THR A 10 2.54 36.84 15.51
CA THR A 10 3.73 37.49 16.08
C THR A 10 3.39 38.25 17.35
N ASN A 11 4.38 38.68 18.12
CA ASN A 11 4.17 39.60 19.23
C ASN A 11 3.91 41.03 18.71
N ALA A 12 3.47 41.94 19.59
CA ALA A 12 3.14 43.32 19.24
C ALA A 12 4.27 44.16 18.60
N SER A 13 5.51 43.67 18.57
CA SER A 13 6.64 44.30 17.87
C SER A 13 6.94 43.72 16.48
N GLY A 14 6.19 42.70 16.05
CA GLY A 14 6.44 41.95 14.81
C GLY A 14 7.60 40.96 14.92
N ALA A 15 7.85 40.42 16.11
CA ALA A 15 8.83 39.36 16.32
C ALA A 15 8.12 38.08 16.79
N GLU A 16 8.82 36.94 16.78
CA GLU A 16 8.27 35.64 17.22
C GLU A 16 7.49 35.76 18.55
N LEU A 17 6.27 35.20 18.56
CA LEU A 17 5.42 35.09 19.73
C LEU A 17 5.74 33.77 20.45
N THR A 18 6.29 33.87 21.65
CA THR A 18 6.68 32.71 22.48
C THR A 18 6.01 32.73 23.86
N ASP A 19 5.11 33.68 24.10
CA ASP A 19 4.40 33.79 25.37
C ASP A 19 3.22 32.81 25.40
N SER A 20 3.44 31.65 26.02
CA SER A 20 2.43 30.61 26.15
C SER A 20 1.21 31.00 27.00
N SER A 21 1.20 32.19 27.62
CA SER A 21 0.01 32.67 28.34
C SER A 21 -1.09 33.21 27.42
N VAL A 22 -0.77 33.44 26.14
CA VAL A 22 -1.72 33.90 25.11
C VAL A 22 -1.83 32.95 23.91
N ILE A 23 -0.96 31.94 23.81
CA ILE A 23 -1.01 30.95 22.73
C ILE A 23 -1.84 29.76 23.18
N THR A 24 -2.81 29.37 22.35
CA THR A 24 -3.76 28.27 22.67
C THR A 24 -3.45 27.01 21.87
N VAL A 25 -2.98 27.16 20.63
CA VAL A 25 -2.60 26.07 19.73
C VAL A 25 -1.34 26.43 18.96
N TRP A 26 -0.44 25.46 18.82
CA TRP A 26 0.72 25.52 17.94
C TRP A 26 0.52 24.61 16.73
N ALA A 27 1.23 24.89 15.63
CA ALA A 27 1.45 23.89 14.60
C ALA A 27 2.44 22.82 15.10
N GLU A 28 2.42 21.64 14.48
CA GLU A 28 3.34 20.54 14.78
C GLU A 28 4.80 20.96 14.57
N ASP A 29 5.74 20.26 15.23
CA ASP A 29 7.18 20.54 15.13
C ASP A 29 7.74 20.37 13.70
N SER A 30 7.03 19.62 12.84
CA SER A 30 7.32 19.45 11.41
C SER A 30 6.94 20.67 10.56
N ALA A 31 6.05 21.52 11.05
CA ALA A 31 5.55 22.65 10.29
C ALA A 31 6.61 23.74 10.12
N THR A 32 6.49 24.46 9.02
CA THR A 32 7.30 25.63 8.68
C THR A 32 6.40 26.78 8.31
N ASN A 33 6.91 28.01 8.36
CA ASN A 33 6.21 29.16 7.79
C ASN A 33 7.05 29.85 6.71
N ASN A 34 6.38 30.45 5.73
CA ASN A 34 7.02 31.17 4.64
C ASN A 34 6.32 32.50 4.31
N ASP A 35 6.96 33.28 3.45
CA ASP A 35 6.44 34.51 2.84
C ASP A 35 5.77 34.11 1.52
N GLY A 36 4.45 33.93 1.55
CA GLY A 36 3.68 33.25 0.50
C GLY A 36 3.60 34.07 -0.79
N ASP A 37 3.41 35.39 -0.66
CA ASP A 37 3.37 36.31 -1.79
C ASP A 37 4.77 36.84 -2.21
N GLY A 38 5.78 36.69 -1.34
CA GLY A 38 7.16 37.05 -1.56
C GLY A 38 7.46 38.56 -1.46
N ASN A 39 6.61 39.32 -0.78
CA ASN A 39 6.75 40.77 -0.64
C ASN A 39 7.72 41.15 0.51
N GLY A 40 7.96 40.23 1.46
CA GLY A 40 8.94 40.36 2.54
C GLY A 40 8.44 41.02 3.83
N ASP A 41 7.14 41.01 4.11
CA ASP A 41 6.54 41.44 5.38
C ASP A 41 6.22 40.30 6.36
N ALA A 42 6.36 39.04 5.93
CA ALA A 42 6.33 37.85 6.78
C ALA A 42 7.42 37.83 7.87
N THR A 43 7.04 37.45 9.09
CA THR A 43 8.00 37.06 10.14
C THR A 43 8.23 35.56 10.12
N LEU A 44 9.41 35.13 9.68
CA LEU A 44 9.77 33.71 9.65
C LEU A 44 10.23 33.22 11.03
N TYR A 45 9.63 32.13 11.50
CA TYR A 45 10.02 31.47 12.73
C TYR A 45 11.31 30.68 12.55
N ASN A 46 12.20 30.77 13.54
CA ASN A 46 13.42 29.99 13.56
C ASN A 46 13.12 28.51 13.77
N SER A 47 13.94 27.65 13.18
CA SER A 47 13.90 26.20 13.41
C SER A 47 13.97 25.88 14.91
N GLY A 48 13.01 25.09 15.39
CA GLY A 48 12.85 24.69 16.78
C GLY A 48 12.04 25.66 17.66
N THR A 49 11.49 26.74 17.08
CA THR A 49 10.50 27.58 17.74
C THR A 49 9.10 27.18 17.25
N SER A 50 8.23 26.73 18.17
CA SER A 50 6.85 26.35 17.84
C SER A 50 6.07 27.54 17.26
N ILE A 51 5.32 27.29 16.19
CA ILE A 51 4.59 28.30 15.42
C ILE A 51 3.17 28.41 15.99
N PRO A 52 2.74 29.55 16.57
CA PRO A 52 1.40 29.70 17.12
C PRO A 52 0.37 29.93 16.00
N VAL A 53 -0.72 29.15 16.00
CA VAL A 53 -1.80 29.22 15.00
C VAL A 53 -3.16 29.62 15.59
N VAL A 54 -3.28 29.66 16.93
CA VAL A 54 -4.44 30.25 17.62
C VAL A 54 -4.00 30.94 18.91
N THR A 55 -4.51 32.15 19.16
CA THR A 55 -4.20 32.96 20.36
C THR A 55 -5.47 33.45 21.07
N ALA A 56 -5.36 33.72 22.38
CA ALA A 56 -6.45 34.27 23.17
C ALA A 56 -5.93 35.26 24.23
N GLU A 57 -6.54 36.45 24.29
CA GLU A 57 -6.24 37.48 25.29
C GLU A 57 -7.42 38.46 25.43
N SER A 58 -7.77 38.83 26.67
CA SER A 58 -8.74 39.92 26.96
C SER A 58 -10.09 39.79 26.24
N ASN A 59 -10.70 38.60 26.27
CA ASN A 59 -11.95 38.28 25.57
C ASN A 59 -11.85 38.36 24.04
N VAL A 60 -10.62 38.30 23.50
CA VAL A 60 -10.37 38.18 22.06
C VAL A 60 -9.71 36.84 21.81
N VAL A 61 -10.32 36.03 20.94
CA VAL A 61 -9.72 34.80 20.42
C VAL A 61 -9.45 35.00 18.94
N ALA A 62 -8.22 34.74 18.51
CA ALA A 62 -7.77 34.93 17.15
C ALA A 62 -7.24 33.62 16.55
N PHE A 63 -7.79 33.25 15.41
CA PHE A 63 -7.47 32.05 14.65
C PHE A 63 -6.71 32.46 13.38
N GLY A 64 -5.62 31.78 13.05
CA GLY A 64 -4.86 32.03 11.83
C GLY A 64 -5.61 31.67 10.54
N SER A 65 -6.74 30.97 10.65
CA SER A 65 -7.60 30.58 9.53
C SER A 65 -9.10 30.59 9.87
N THR A 66 -9.93 30.41 8.84
CA THR A 66 -11.37 30.18 8.96
C THR A 66 -11.66 28.70 9.24
N LEU A 67 -11.46 28.27 10.49
CA LEU A 67 -11.52 26.85 10.94
C LEU A 67 -12.85 26.10 10.70
N VAL A 68 -13.95 26.80 10.38
CA VAL A 68 -15.31 26.23 10.36
C VAL A 68 -16.12 26.62 9.11
N GLU A 69 -15.45 26.88 7.98
CA GLU A 69 -16.14 27.06 6.69
C GLU A 69 -16.92 25.79 6.32
N ASP A 70 -17.98 25.90 5.52
CA ASP A 70 -18.86 24.78 5.13
C ASP A 70 -18.11 23.63 4.42
N SER A 71 -16.92 23.87 3.87
CA SER A 71 -16.03 22.84 3.29
C SER A 71 -15.12 22.14 4.31
N THR A 72 -15.19 22.48 5.59
CA THR A 72 -14.34 21.90 6.64
C THR A 72 -14.61 20.41 6.77
N ASN A 73 -13.56 19.62 6.93
CA ASN A 73 -13.71 18.22 7.28
C ASN A 73 -14.11 18.09 8.76
N TRP A 74 -15.40 17.87 9.00
CA TRP A 74 -15.97 17.77 10.35
C TRP A 74 -15.43 16.58 11.17
N GLN A 75 -14.74 15.61 10.56
CA GLN A 75 -14.07 14.53 11.32
C GLN A 75 -12.88 15.05 12.15
N ARG A 76 -12.48 16.31 11.97
CA ARG A 76 -11.32 16.91 12.66
C ARG A 76 -11.68 17.64 13.96
N GLY A 77 -12.98 17.79 14.27
CA GLY A 77 -13.47 18.42 15.50
C GLY A 77 -13.25 19.94 15.56
N ASN A 78 -13.07 20.60 14.41
CA ASN A 78 -12.81 22.04 14.35
C ASN A 78 -14.00 22.86 14.89
N GLU A 79 -15.22 22.46 14.55
CA GLU A 79 -16.46 23.03 15.05
C GLU A 79 -16.61 22.87 16.56
N GLU A 80 -16.17 21.74 17.10
CA GLU A 80 -16.17 21.50 18.53
C GLU A 80 -15.25 22.46 19.24
N PHE A 81 -14.03 22.62 18.72
CA PHE A 81 -13.04 23.57 19.23
C PHE A 81 -13.55 25.01 19.17
N VAL A 82 -14.03 25.49 18.02
CA VAL A 82 -14.53 26.87 17.91
C VAL A 82 -15.71 27.10 18.86
N LEU A 83 -16.64 26.16 18.96
CA LEU A 83 -17.77 26.29 19.89
C LEU A 83 -17.33 26.21 21.37
N ASN A 84 -16.33 25.40 21.71
CA ASN A 84 -15.70 25.41 23.05
C ASN A 84 -15.14 26.80 23.39
N THR A 85 -14.52 27.50 22.42
CA THR A 85 -14.05 28.88 22.66
C THR A 85 -15.22 29.84 22.92
N TRP A 86 -16.35 29.66 22.23
CA TRP A 86 -17.56 30.46 22.47
C TRP A 86 -18.18 30.15 23.83
N ASP A 87 -18.15 28.89 24.26
CA ASP A 87 -18.69 28.47 25.56
C ASP A 87 -17.88 29.04 26.72
N ASP A 88 -16.55 29.04 26.63
CA ASP A 88 -15.69 29.61 27.69
C ASP A 88 -15.87 31.13 27.79
N GLU A 89 -15.92 31.81 26.65
CA GLU A 89 -16.05 33.27 26.57
C GLU A 89 -17.46 33.77 26.93
N LEU A 90 -18.52 33.05 26.55
CA LEU A 90 -19.91 33.50 26.67
C LEU A 90 -20.72 32.74 27.73
N GLY A 91 -20.20 31.65 28.26
CA GLY A 91 -20.87 30.83 29.27
C GLY A 91 -21.97 29.91 28.70
N GLY A 92 -21.85 29.49 27.45
CA GLY A 92 -22.68 28.44 26.83
C GLY A 92 -23.98 28.89 26.14
N SER A 93 -24.17 30.20 25.92
CA SER A 93 -25.25 30.75 25.08
C SER A 93 -25.01 32.23 24.83
N GLY A 94 -25.54 32.79 23.74
CA GLY A 94 -25.44 34.22 23.46
C GLY A 94 -25.85 34.60 22.05
N THR A 95 -25.89 35.91 21.78
CA THR A 95 -26.08 36.46 20.44
C THR A 95 -24.72 36.79 19.82
N VAL A 96 -24.39 36.14 18.71
CA VAL A 96 -23.13 36.33 18.00
C VAL A 96 -23.39 37.04 16.67
N LEU A 97 -22.78 38.21 16.49
CA LEU A 97 -22.87 38.94 15.22
C LEU A 97 -21.71 38.57 14.30
N TRP A 98 -22.02 38.14 13.10
CA TRP A 98 -21.02 37.93 12.05
C TRP A 98 -20.88 39.18 11.21
N ASP A 99 -19.68 39.74 11.12
CA ASP A 99 -19.45 40.92 10.32
C ASP A 99 -19.46 40.60 8.81
N ASN A 100 -20.38 41.25 8.11
CA ASN A 100 -20.51 41.23 6.65
C ASN A 100 -20.37 42.65 6.06
N GLY A 101 -19.99 43.64 6.89
CA GLY A 101 -19.95 45.06 6.55
C GLY A 101 -18.65 45.55 5.94
N HIS A 102 -17.54 44.82 6.14
CA HIS A 102 -16.19 45.27 5.82
C HIS A 102 -15.57 44.53 4.63
N GLY A 103 -16.41 44.04 3.72
CA GLY A 103 -15.98 43.44 2.46
C GLY A 103 -15.36 42.05 2.61
N GLN A 104 -15.78 41.30 3.62
CA GLN A 104 -15.37 39.92 3.83
C GLN A 104 -15.66 39.06 2.61
N TYR A 105 -14.66 38.27 2.20
CA TYR A 105 -14.92 37.11 1.34
C TYR A 105 -15.68 36.02 2.11
N TYR A 106 -15.30 35.80 3.38
CA TYR A 106 -15.89 34.84 4.32
C TYR A 106 -17.05 35.44 5.13
N SER A 107 -18.13 35.82 4.43
CA SER A 107 -19.39 36.19 5.08
C SER A 107 -20.08 34.98 5.73
N LEU A 108 -20.99 35.19 6.67
CA LEU A 108 -21.75 34.13 7.37
C LEU A 108 -22.33 33.04 6.45
N GLY A 109 -22.74 33.39 5.21
CA GLY A 109 -23.30 32.41 4.26
C GLY A 109 -22.34 31.32 3.78
N LYS A 110 -21.06 31.35 4.18
CA LYS A 110 -20.06 30.28 3.98
C LYS A 110 -19.88 29.39 5.21
N PHE A 111 -20.64 29.64 6.27
CA PHE A 111 -20.53 28.98 7.58
C PHE A 111 -21.92 28.48 8.02
N SER A 112 -22.77 28.11 7.07
CA SER A 112 -24.16 27.72 7.34
C SER A 112 -24.28 26.44 8.17
N ASN A 113 -23.33 25.51 8.02
CA ASN A 113 -23.24 24.29 8.83
C ASN A 113 -22.90 24.63 10.29
N PHE A 114 -21.85 25.44 10.49
CA PHE A 114 -21.44 25.89 11.82
C PHE A 114 -22.47 26.81 12.48
N GLU A 115 -23.13 27.68 11.71
CA GLU A 115 -24.25 28.50 12.15
C GLU A 115 -25.35 27.62 12.76
N SER A 116 -25.80 26.61 12.01
CA SER A 116 -26.83 25.66 12.46
C SER A 116 -26.37 24.91 13.71
N TYR A 117 -25.14 24.39 13.71
CA TYR A 117 -24.53 23.71 14.84
C TYR A 117 -24.48 24.59 16.11
N ALA A 118 -24.06 25.84 15.99
CA ALA A 118 -24.02 26.77 17.11
C ALA A 118 -25.44 27.12 17.62
N GLU A 119 -26.41 27.31 16.71
CA GLU A 119 -27.80 27.57 17.09
C GLU A 119 -28.45 26.40 17.84
N GLU A 120 -28.18 25.16 17.40
CA GLU A 120 -28.60 23.95 18.11
C GLU A 120 -27.96 23.84 19.50
N ASN A 121 -26.77 24.39 19.66
CA ASN A 121 -26.04 24.47 20.92
C ASN A 121 -26.34 25.75 21.74
N GLY A 122 -27.41 26.48 21.42
CA GLY A 122 -27.95 27.53 22.28
C GLY A 122 -27.50 28.96 21.95
N TYR A 123 -26.84 29.15 20.81
CA TYR A 123 -26.50 30.48 20.29
C TYR A 123 -27.57 31.04 19.37
N THR A 124 -27.49 32.34 19.10
CA THR A 124 -28.20 33.00 18.01
C THR A 124 -27.14 33.68 17.17
N VAL A 125 -26.95 33.23 15.93
CA VAL A 125 -25.93 33.77 15.04
C VAL A 125 -26.61 34.65 14.00
N THR A 126 -26.05 35.82 13.71
CA THR A 126 -26.68 36.73 12.75
C THR A 126 -25.63 37.57 12.02
N GLY A 127 -25.68 37.55 10.69
CA GLY A 127 -24.86 38.42 9.86
C GLY A 127 -25.34 39.87 9.91
N THR A 128 -24.42 40.83 10.08
CA THR A 128 -24.72 42.27 10.04
C THR A 128 -23.79 43.02 9.08
N SER A 129 -24.33 44.07 8.44
CA SER A 129 -23.54 45.02 7.64
C SER A 129 -23.35 46.38 8.35
N ASP A 130 -23.86 46.53 9.58
CA ASP A 130 -23.76 47.73 10.42
C ASP A 130 -23.30 47.32 11.82
N LEU A 131 -22.13 46.68 11.89
CA LEU A 131 -21.62 46.05 13.12
C LEU A 131 -21.68 47.01 14.32
N ALA A 132 -21.14 48.22 14.18
CA ALA A 132 -21.14 49.22 15.25
C ALA A 132 -22.56 49.63 15.71
N GLY A 133 -23.55 49.63 14.81
CA GLY A 133 -24.94 49.90 15.16
C GLY A 133 -25.60 48.78 15.98
N ASP A 134 -25.16 47.54 15.78
CA ASP A 134 -25.80 46.33 16.30
C ASP A 134 -25.11 45.74 17.55
N LEU A 135 -23.85 46.15 17.85
CA LEU A 135 -23.06 45.70 19.02
C LEU A 135 -23.84 45.72 20.34
N GLY A 136 -24.74 46.69 20.55
CA GLY A 136 -25.51 46.83 21.79
C GLY A 136 -26.52 45.69 22.05
N SER A 137 -26.71 44.79 21.09
CA SER A 137 -27.57 43.60 21.20
C SER A 137 -26.82 42.27 21.15
N ALA A 138 -25.50 42.32 21.01
CA ALA A 138 -24.64 41.15 20.90
C ALA A 138 -23.97 40.81 22.22
N ASP A 139 -23.59 39.54 22.37
CA ASP A 139 -22.69 39.04 23.40
C ASP A 139 -21.29 38.77 22.80
N ALA A 140 -21.21 38.45 21.50
CA ALA A 140 -19.95 38.38 20.76
C ALA A 140 -20.05 38.88 19.32
N VAL A 141 -18.88 39.08 18.70
CA VAL A 141 -18.75 39.33 17.26
C VAL A 141 -17.70 38.42 16.63
N VAL A 142 -17.95 38.02 15.38
CA VAL A 142 -17.00 37.30 14.51
C VAL A 142 -16.59 38.23 13.38
N ILE A 143 -15.28 38.37 13.16
CA ILE A 143 -14.71 39.17 12.07
C ILE A 143 -13.72 38.27 11.30
N THR A 144 -14.00 38.02 10.03
CA THR A 144 -13.14 37.29 9.10
C THR A 144 -12.41 38.27 8.18
N SER A 145 -11.16 37.99 7.78
CA SER A 145 -10.26 38.80 6.92
C SER A 145 -10.95 39.97 6.17
N PRO A 146 -11.03 41.16 6.79
CA PRO A 146 -11.81 42.28 6.26
C PRO A 146 -10.99 43.05 5.22
N THR A 147 -11.50 43.17 4.00
CA THR A 147 -10.84 43.92 2.91
C THR A 147 -10.95 45.44 3.07
N GLN A 148 -11.75 45.91 4.02
CA GLN A 148 -11.94 47.32 4.33
C GLN A 148 -11.53 47.63 5.77
N SER A 149 -10.74 48.68 5.94
CA SER A 149 -10.32 49.17 7.25
C SER A 149 -11.51 49.62 8.10
N PHE A 150 -11.50 49.28 9.38
CA PHE A 150 -12.42 49.81 10.38
C PHE A 150 -12.10 51.28 10.65
N THR A 151 -13.14 52.11 10.79
CA THR A 151 -12.97 53.50 11.21
C THR A 151 -12.60 53.56 12.70
N THR A 152 -11.99 54.67 13.12
CA THR A 152 -11.66 54.90 14.54
C THR A 152 -12.88 54.86 15.46
N ASN A 153 -14.09 55.15 14.96
CA ASN A 153 -15.30 55.02 15.78
C ASN A 153 -15.67 53.55 15.97
N GLU A 154 -15.67 52.75 14.91
CA GLU A 154 -15.94 51.31 15.02
C GLU A 154 -14.92 50.62 15.93
N LEU A 155 -13.63 50.93 15.79
CA LEU A 155 -12.58 50.40 16.68
C LEU A 155 -12.81 50.78 18.15
N ARG A 156 -13.27 52.02 18.43
CA ARG A 156 -13.65 52.42 19.79
C ARG A 156 -14.89 51.68 20.28
N ASP A 157 -15.87 51.49 19.42
CA ASP A 157 -17.10 50.82 19.80
C ASP A 157 -16.84 49.32 20.10
N LEU A 158 -15.87 48.68 19.42
CA LEU A 158 -15.36 47.35 19.76
C LEU A 158 -14.60 47.33 21.11
N ASP A 159 -13.74 48.30 21.38
CA ASP A 159 -13.04 48.45 22.67
C ASP A 159 -14.03 48.64 23.83
N ASP A 160 -15.04 49.49 23.65
CA ASP A 160 -16.14 49.71 24.61
C ASP A 160 -16.98 48.43 24.80
N PHE A 161 -17.16 47.63 23.75
CA PHE A 161 -17.87 46.34 23.79
C PHE A 161 -17.13 45.29 24.62
N ILE A 162 -15.82 45.12 24.40
CA ILE A 162 -14.97 44.23 25.22
C ILE A 162 -14.96 44.71 26.68
N ALA A 163 -14.82 46.01 26.91
CA ALA A 163 -14.86 46.57 28.26
C ALA A 163 -16.21 46.35 28.98
N ALA A 164 -17.30 46.16 28.22
CA ALA A 164 -18.61 45.80 28.75
C ALA A 164 -18.80 44.28 28.97
N GLY A 165 -17.81 43.47 28.62
CA GLY A 165 -17.79 42.02 28.77
C GLY A 165 -18.18 41.24 27.52
N GLY A 166 -18.28 41.89 26.35
CA GLY A 166 -18.45 41.19 25.08
C GLY A 166 -17.14 40.55 24.59
N SER A 167 -17.24 39.57 23.70
CA SER A 167 -16.07 38.86 23.15
C SER A 167 -15.93 39.04 21.63
N VAL A 168 -14.69 39.02 21.14
CA VAL A 168 -14.37 39.21 19.72
C VAL A 168 -13.62 37.99 19.20
N PHE A 169 -14.13 37.37 18.14
CA PHE A 169 -13.50 36.26 17.45
C PHE A 169 -12.94 36.76 16.12
N LEU A 170 -11.63 36.69 15.94
CA LEU A 170 -10.93 37.12 14.73
C LEU A 170 -10.46 35.90 13.95
N HIS A 171 -10.82 35.80 12.68
CA HIS A 171 -10.36 34.75 11.79
C HIS A 171 -9.55 35.35 10.65
N GLY A 172 -8.26 35.05 10.66
CA GLY A 172 -7.35 35.37 9.56
C GLY A 172 -7.37 34.32 8.46
N GLN A 173 -6.37 34.38 7.61
CA GLN A 173 -5.96 33.34 6.68
C GLN A 173 -4.47 33.56 6.34
N SER A 174 -3.88 32.64 5.58
CA SER A 174 -2.51 32.75 5.08
C SER A 174 -2.33 33.83 4.02
N ASP A 175 -1.11 34.36 3.88
CA ASP A 175 -0.64 35.28 2.82
C ASP A 175 -0.52 34.61 1.42
N TYR A 176 -1.43 33.70 1.08
CA TYR A 176 -1.44 33.16 -0.27
C TYR A 176 -2.02 34.21 -1.23
N SER A 177 -1.15 34.79 -2.07
CA SER A 177 -1.50 35.83 -3.06
C SER A 177 -2.02 37.15 -2.47
N ASP A 178 -1.60 37.54 -1.26
CA ASP A 178 -1.94 38.83 -0.63
C ASP A 178 -3.46 39.00 -0.41
N TYR A 179 -4.15 37.93 0.03
CA TYR A 179 -5.59 37.93 0.32
C TYR A 179 -5.91 37.96 1.82
N ASP A 180 -4.92 37.86 2.69
CA ASP A 180 -5.10 37.68 4.13
C ASP A 180 -5.69 38.88 4.86
N GLU A 181 -5.50 40.07 4.27
CA GLU A 181 -5.87 41.38 4.80
C GLU A 181 -5.25 41.64 6.18
N THR A 182 -4.02 41.14 6.40
CA THR A 182 -3.31 41.17 7.69
C THR A 182 -3.21 42.58 8.28
N ALA A 183 -3.06 43.61 7.44
CA ALA A 183 -3.02 45.00 7.88
C ALA A 183 -4.32 45.45 8.60
N ASN A 184 -5.50 45.10 8.07
CA ASN A 184 -6.78 45.49 8.66
C ASN A 184 -7.04 44.74 9.98
N MET A 185 -6.64 43.47 10.06
CA MET A 185 -6.69 42.70 11.31
C MET A 185 -5.75 43.27 12.37
N ASN A 186 -4.54 43.64 11.98
CA ASN A 186 -3.55 44.21 12.88
C ASN A 186 -3.89 45.63 13.34
N ASP A 187 -4.68 46.39 12.57
CA ASP A 187 -5.28 47.66 13.02
C ASP A 187 -6.26 47.44 14.17
N ILE A 188 -7.10 46.38 14.12
CA ILE A 188 -7.99 45.99 15.22
C ILE A 188 -7.18 45.57 16.44
N ALA A 189 -6.27 44.60 16.28
CA ALA A 189 -5.44 44.08 17.38
C ALA A 189 -4.61 45.19 18.05
N SER A 190 -4.09 46.14 17.26
CA SER A 190 -3.35 47.28 17.78
C SER A 190 -4.21 48.26 18.55
N TYR A 191 -5.44 48.53 18.11
CA TYR A 191 -6.34 49.43 18.80
C TYR A 191 -6.81 48.86 20.14
N LEU A 192 -7.13 47.56 20.16
CA LEU A 192 -7.52 46.82 21.37
C LEU A 192 -6.35 46.59 22.34
N GLY A 193 -5.11 46.84 21.91
CA GLY A 193 -3.93 46.74 22.76
C GLY A 193 -3.47 45.30 23.02
N LEU A 194 -3.81 44.37 22.12
CA LEU A 194 -3.42 42.96 22.22
C LEU A 194 -1.89 42.81 22.13
N SER A 195 -1.37 41.78 22.79
CA SER A 195 0.04 41.44 22.83
C SER A 195 0.53 40.69 21.58
N PHE A 196 -0.39 40.21 20.75
CA PHE A 196 -0.13 39.48 19.50
C PHE A 196 -0.59 40.25 18.25
N ARG A 197 -0.09 39.84 17.09
CA ARG A 197 -0.45 40.33 15.74
C ARG A 197 -0.60 39.14 14.80
N PHE A 198 -1.49 39.24 13.82
CA PHE A 198 -1.51 38.33 12.68
C PHE A 198 -0.18 38.48 11.93
N ASN A 199 0.43 37.36 11.60
CA ASN A 199 1.61 37.32 10.76
C ASN A 199 1.19 37.27 9.29
N ASP A 200 1.96 37.93 8.45
CA ASP A 200 1.75 37.99 7.00
C ASP A 200 2.47 36.79 6.37
N ASP A 201 2.05 35.58 6.72
CA ASP A 201 2.75 34.34 6.38
C ASP A 201 1.79 33.22 5.99
N GLU A 202 2.36 32.13 5.48
CA GLU A 202 1.67 30.87 5.27
C GLU A 202 2.38 29.76 6.06
N VAL A 203 1.61 29.02 6.87
CA VAL A 203 2.11 27.85 7.61
C VAL A 203 1.86 26.59 6.78
N LEU A 204 2.92 25.82 6.55
CA LEU A 204 2.95 24.62 5.73
C LEU A 204 3.49 23.43 6.53
N ASP A 205 2.94 22.24 6.31
CA ASP A 205 3.45 20.99 6.87
C ASP A 205 3.37 19.85 5.85
N THR A 206 4.50 19.35 5.38
CA THR A 206 4.56 18.22 4.42
C THR A 206 4.40 16.85 5.10
N THR A 207 4.37 16.81 6.43
CA THR A 207 4.38 15.58 7.23
C THR A 207 3.02 15.33 7.87
N ASN A 208 2.46 16.36 8.52
CA ASN A 208 1.20 16.27 9.26
C ASN A 208 0.18 17.22 8.61
N ASN A 209 -0.56 16.74 7.60
CA ASN A 209 -1.54 17.56 6.88
C ASN A 209 -2.78 16.77 6.43
N GLY A 210 -3.83 17.51 6.08
CA GLY A 210 -5.12 16.98 5.60
C GLY A 210 -5.16 16.61 4.11
N GLY A 211 -4.02 16.28 3.51
CA GLY A 211 -3.89 15.93 2.08
C GLY A 211 -3.19 16.99 1.23
N ALA A 212 -2.84 18.14 1.80
CA ALA A 212 -2.01 19.16 1.16
C ALA A 212 -1.21 19.94 2.20
N ASP A 213 0.02 20.36 1.86
CA ASP A 213 0.93 21.00 2.82
C ASP A 213 0.34 22.25 3.49
N TYR A 214 -0.55 22.97 2.80
CA TYR A 214 -1.25 24.17 3.31
C TYR A 214 -2.47 23.86 4.19
N ALA A 215 -2.74 22.59 4.49
CA ALA A 215 -3.75 22.14 5.43
C ALA A 215 -3.12 21.41 6.63
N PRO A 216 -2.23 22.06 7.40
CA PRO A 216 -1.54 21.42 8.51
C PRO A 216 -2.53 20.89 9.55
N LEU A 217 -2.26 19.68 10.03
CA LEU A 217 -2.93 19.06 11.16
C LEU A 217 -2.11 19.31 12.42
N THR A 218 -2.77 19.51 13.55
CA THR A 218 -2.10 19.66 14.85
C THR A 218 -2.90 19.07 16.00
N GLU A 219 -2.14 18.50 16.95
CA GLU A 219 -2.57 18.09 18.28
C GLU A 219 -1.82 18.85 19.40
N GLU A 220 -0.97 19.82 19.05
CA GLU A 220 -0.18 20.64 19.98
C GLU A 220 -1.03 21.71 20.68
N PHE A 221 -1.83 21.25 21.64
CA PHE A 221 -2.81 22.06 22.38
C PHE A 221 -2.30 22.56 23.73
N ASN A 222 -2.51 23.84 24.01
CA ASN A 222 -2.26 24.41 25.33
C ASN A 222 -3.44 24.14 26.29
N THR A 223 -3.39 23.00 26.97
CA THR A 223 -4.41 22.56 27.94
C THR A 223 -4.55 23.45 29.20
N SER A 224 -3.86 24.59 29.29
CA SER A 224 -4.18 25.62 30.28
C SER A 224 -5.43 26.45 29.94
N PHE A 225 -5.92 26.34 28.70
CA PHE A 225 -7.21 26.85 28.25
C PHE A 225 -8.24 25.72 28.20
N ASP A 226 -9.49 26.00 28.56
CA ASP A 226 -10.58 25.00 28.64
C ASP A 226 -11.27 24.77 27.28
N TYR A 227 -10.53 24.85 26.15
CA TYR A 227 -11.09 24.83 24.78
C TYR A 227 -11.18 23.46 24.11
N PHE A 228 -10.64 22.41 24.73
CA PHE A 228 -10.39 21.12 24.08
C PHE A 228 -11.25 19.99 24.65
N ALA A 229 -12.45 20.31 25.12
CA ALA A 229 -13.38 19.30 25.61
C ALA A 229 -14.14 18.67 24.44
N ASP A 230 -14.09 17.33 24.36
CA ASP A 230 -14.88 16.58 23.38
C ASP A 230 -16.38 16.84 23.55
N ARG A 231 -17.09 17.00 22.44
CA ARG A 231 -18.55 17.11 22.38
C ARG A 231 -19.08 16.38 21.15
N THR A 232 -20.40 16.32 20.99
CA THR A 232 -20.96 15.78 19.74
C THR A 232 -20.84 16.85 18.67
N GLY A 233 -19.94 16.64 17.71
CA GLY A 233 -19.72 17.51 16.57
C GLY A 233 -20.63 17.26 15.37
N LEU A 234 -20.24 17.82 14.24
CA LEU A 234 -20.85 17.64 12.91
C LEU A 234 -20.29 16.42 12.17
N GLY A 235 -19.25 15.79 12.71
CA GLY A 235 -18.67 14.61 12.15
C GLY A 235 -19.57 13.37 12.23
N LEU A 236 -19.39 12.45 11.28
CA LEU A 236 -20.05 11.15 11.30
C LEU A 236 -19.44 10.26 12.39
N ASP A 237 -20.28 9.70 13.24
CA ASP A 237 -19.88 8.75 14.28
C ASP A 237 -19.66 7.36 13.65
N LYS A 238 -18.44 6.84 13.80
CA LYS A 238 -18.02 5.53 13.28
C LYS A 238 -18.85 4.37 13.85
N ASP A 239 -19.39 4.52 15.06
CA ASP A 239 -20.20 3.50 15.73
C ASP A 239 -21.70 3.61 15.39
N GLU A 240 -22.12 4.65 14.65
CA GLU A 240 -23.51 4.90 14.29
C GLU A 240 -23.88 4.32 12.91
N THR A 241 -25.14 3.93 12.77
CA THR A 241 -25.74 3.59 11.46
C THR A 241 -26.71 4.68 11.07
N TYR A 242 -26.49 5.28 9.90
CA TYR A 242 -27.30 6.37 9.37
C TYR A 242 -28.29 5.86 8.32
N THR A 243 -29.58 6.11 8.52
CA THR A 243 -30.56 5.92 7.45
C THR A 243 -30.54 7.14 6.53
N VAL A 244 -30.11 6.95 5.28
CA VAL A 244 -29.88 8.02 4.29
C VAL A 244 -30.56 7.71 2.96
N ASP A 245 -30.83 8.75 2.16
CA ASP A 245 -31.39 8.59 0.82
C ASP A 245 -30.28 8.65 -0.24
N VAL A 246 -30.18 7.66 -1.12
CA VAL A 246 -29.28 7.71 -2.28
C VAL A 246 -29.87 8.67 -3.30
N THR A 247 -29.12 9.74 -3.61
CA THR A 247 -29.56 10.81 -4.52
C THR A 247 -28.95 10.71 -5.91
N GLU A 248 -27.79 10.07 -6.02
CA GLU A 248 -27.08 9.84 -7.28
C GLU A 248 -26.16 8.62 -7.13
N VAL A 249 -26.03 7.84 -8.21
CA VAL A 249 -25.04 6.77 -8.35
C VAL A 249 -24.05 7.20 -9.44
N THR A 250 -22.79 7.38 -9.06
CA THR A 250 -21.73 7.85 -9.96
C THR A 250 -21.20 6.71 -10.83
N ASP A 251 -20.96 5.55 -10.21
CA ASP A 251 -20.52 4.28 -10.80
C ASP A 251 -20.75 3.12 -9.81
N GLY A 252 -20.14 1.97 -10.07
CA GLY A 252 -20.37 0.72 -9.35
C GLY A 252 -19.94 0.74 -7.88
N ASP A 253 -18.98 1.60 -7.52
CA ASP A 253 -18.41 1.72 -6.18
C ASP A 253 -18.53 3.13 -5.58
N THR A 254 -19.21 4.07 -6.25
CA THR A 254 -19.40 5.43 -5.74
C THR A 254 -20.85 5.91 -5.84
N ALA A 255 -21.41 6.40 -4.73
CA ALA A 255 -22.77 6.97 -4.66
C ALA A 255 -22.85 8.21 -3.76
N THR A 256 -23.77 9.14 -4.07
CA THR A 256 -24.05 10.33 -3.25
C THR A 256 -25.31 10.13 -2.42
N VAL A 257 -25.20 10.33 -1.10
CA VAL A 257 -26.32 10.18 -0.15
C VAL A 257 -26.71 11.53 0.46
N ALA A 258 -27.97 11.65 0.86
CA ALA A 258 -28.50 12.77 1.63
C ALA A 258 -28.92 12.32 3.03
N PHE A 259 -28.44 13.04 4.04
CA PHE A 259 -28.79 12.85 5.44
C PHE A 259 -30.08 13.59 5.80
N SER A 260 -30.65 13.26 6.95
CA SER A 260 -31.93 13.82 7.40
C SER A 260 -31.90 15.33 7.72
N ASP A 261 -30.70 15.86 7.99
CA ASP A 261 -30.44 17.30 8.18
C ASP A 261 -30.31 18.07 6.86
N GLY A 262 -30.28 17.36 5.73
CA GLY A 262 -30.13 17.92 4.38
C GLY A 262 -28.69 18.00 3.88
N SER A 263 -27.70 17.61 4.67
CA SER A 263 -26.31 17.46 4.21
C SER A 263 -26.20 16.30 3.21
N THR A 264 -25.18 16.36 2.35
CA THR A 264 -24.93 15.33 1.33
C THR A 264 -23.48 14.90 1.35
N GLU A 265 -23.24 13.60 1.19
CA GLU A 265 -21.90 13.02 1.18
C GLU A 265 -21.71 12.10 -0.02
N SER A 266 -20.49 12.09 -0.56
CA SER A 266 -20.06 11.07 -1.52
C SER A 266 -19.49 9.89 -0.76
N ILE A 267 -20.06 8.71 -0.99
CA ILE A 267 -19.68 7.44 -0.39
C ILE A 267 -18.82 6.67 -1.38
N ARG A 268 -17.58 6.37 -1.01
CA ARG A 268 -16.77 5.29 -1.61
C ARG A 268 -17.19 4.01 -0.92
N ILE A 269 -17.80 3.11 -1.69
CA ILE A 269 -18.34 1.86 -1.22
C ILE A 269 -17.16 0.96 -0.82
N LEU A 270 -17.02 0.73 0.49
CA LEU A 270 -15.81 0.18 1.07
C LEU A 270 -15.58 -1.30 0.67
N GLY A 271 -14.33 -1.66 0.44
CA GLY A 271 -13.88 -3.02 0.12
C GLY A 271 -14.14 -3.52 -1.30
N ILE A 272 -14.64 -2.67 -2.20
CA ILE A 272 -14.88 -3.04 -3.60
C ILE A 272 -14.29 -2.03 -4.57
N ASP A 273 -13.87 -2.51 -5.73
CA ASP A 273 -13.47 -1.68 -6.86
C ASP A 273 -14.11 -2.21 -8.14
N THR A 274 -14.79 -1.34 -8.89
CA THR A 274 -15.46 -1.71 -10.14
C THR A 274 -14.63 -1.30 -11.34
N PRO A 275 -14.69 -2.03 -12.47
CA PRO A 275 -13.92 -1.65 -13.64
C PRO A 275 -14.21 -0.20 -14.05
N GLU A 276 -13.19 0.52 -14.46
CA GLU A 276 -13.32 1.91 -14.85
C GLU A 276 -14.10 2.04 -16.15
N LYS A 277 -15.00 3.02 -16.22
CA LYS A 277 -15.76 3.32 -17.44
C LYS A 277 -14.80 3.70 -18.58
N PRO A 278 -15.20 3.58 -19.87
CA PRO A 278 -14.32 3.90 -20.99
C PRO A 278 -13.77 5.35 -20.97
N ALA A 279 -14.53 6.28 -20.39
CA ALA A 279 -14.12 7.68 -20.21
C ALA A 279 -12.99 7.88 -19.19
N SER A 280 -12.79 6.91 -18.30
CA SER A 280 -11.79 6.87 -17.22
C SER A 280 -10.72 5.80 -17.43
N SER A 281 -10.71 5.11 -18.58
CA SER A 281 -9.80 3.99 -18.90
C SER A 281 -8.29 4.25 -18.74
N SER A 282 -7.85 5.50 -18.56
CA SER A 282 -6.46 5.81 -18.22
C SER A 282 -6.10 5.53 -16.75
N ALA A 283 -7.11 5.44 -15.87
CA ALA A 283 -6.95 5.06 -14.47
C ALA A 283 -7.00 3.55 -14.26
N GLU A 284 -7.50 2.79 -15.25
CA GLU A 284 -7.60 1.33 -15.20
C GLU A 284 -6.25 0.65 -15.40
N ARG A 285 -6.06 -0.49 -14.74
CA ARG A 285 -4.90 -1.37 -14.93
C ARG A 285 -5.39 -2.79 -15.10
N VAL A 286 -4.97 -3.45 -16.19
CA VAL A 286 -5.29 -4.87 -16.36
C VAL A 286 -4.64 -5.73 -15.29
N GLN A 287 -3.51 -5.28 -14.74
CA GLN A 287 -2.73 -5.95 -13.70
C GLN A 287 -3.56 -6.28 -12.46
N GLU A 288 -4.54 -5.44 -12.11
CA GLU A 288 -5.43 -5.62 -10.97
C GLU A 288 -6.55 -6.66 -11.21
N TRP A 289 -6.76 -7.07 -12.47
CA TRP A 289 -7.81 -8.00 -12.87
C TRP A 289 -7.22 -9.33 -13.32
N GLU A 290 -7.24 -10.33 -12.42
CA GLU A 290 -6.62 -11.63 -12.66
C GLU A 290 -7.14 -12.29 -13.94
N GLY A 291 -6.21 -12.63 -14.85
CA GLY A 291 -6.52 -13.26 -16.12
C GLY A 291 -7.28 -12.41 -17.15
N ILE A 292 -7.50 -11.10 -16.95
CA ILE A 292 -8.21 -10.23 -17.89
C ILE A 292 -7.23 -9.28 -18.59
N GLU A 293 -7.12 -9.39 -19.92
CA GLU A 293 -6.09 -8.70 -20.71
C GLU A 293 -6.63 -7.54 -21.57
N SER A 294 -7.85 -7.05 -21.31
CA SER A 294 -8.53 -6.08 -22.18
C SER A 294 -9.20 -4.91 -21.44
N LEU A 295 -8.61 -3.72 -21.57
CA LEU A 295 -9.20 -2.47 -21.09
C LEU A 295 -10.56 -2.14 -21.75
N ASP A 296 -10.76 -2.53 -23.02
CA ASP A 296 -12.06 -2.33 -23.71
C ASP A 296 -13.16 -3.22 -23.09
N TYR A 297 -12.79 -4.44 -22.67
CA TYR A 297 -13.67 -5.36 -21.98
C TYR A 297 -14.01 -4.85 -20.58
N LEU A 298 -13.00 -4.46 -19.81
CA LEU A 298 -13.17 -3.84 -18.49
C LEU A 298 -14.05 -2.59 -18.58
N GLY A 299 -13.81 -1.71 -19.55
CA GLY A 299 -14.66 -0.54 -19.80
C GLY A 299 -16.12 -0.88 -20.07
N THR A 300 -16.41 -1.99 -20.75
CA THR A 300 -17.79 -2.47 -20.94
C THR A 300 -18.40 -2.93 -19.61
N TRP A 301 -17.59 -3.57 -18.75
CA TRP A 301 -18.04 -3.99 -17.44
C TRP A 301 -18.16 -2.85 -16.43
N GLY A 302 -17.41 -1.76 -16.57
CA GLY A 302 -17.63 -0.54 -15.79
C GLY A 302 -18.99 0.08 -16.03
N ASP A 303 -19.45 0.09 -17.30
CA ASP A 303 -20.81 0.48 -17.65
C ASP A 303 -21.86 -0.49 -17.04
N ASN A 304 -21.57 -1.79 -17.01
CA ASN A 304 -22.48 -2.79 -16.43
C ASN A 304 -22.55 -2.70 -14.90
N ALA A 305 -21.42 -2.51 -14.22
CA ALA A 305 -21.33 -2.32 -12.77
C ALA A 305 -22.06 -1.05 -12.34
N THR A 306 -21.90 0.04 -13.10
CA THR A 306 -22.67 1.27 -12.89
C THR A 306 -24.18 1.02 -13.03
N ALA A 307 -24.61 0.25 -14.03
CA ALA A 307 -26.03 -0.07 -14.22
C ALA A 307 -26.57 -0.95 -13.08
N TYR A 308 -25.78 -1.90 -12.58
CA TYR A 308 -26.12 -2.71 -11.41
C TYR A 308 -26.31 -1.84 -10.17
N ALA A 309 -25.37 -0.93 -9.89
CA ALA A 309 -25.47 0.02 -8.78
C ALA A 309 -26.73 0.90 -8.89
N GLN A 310 -27.05 1.38 -10.08
CA GLN A 310 -28.26 2.17 -10.33
C GLN A 310 -29.54 1.38 -10.05
N ASP A 311 -29.62 0.13 -10.51
CA ASP A 311 -30.78 -0.73 -10.26
C ASP A 311 -30.94 -1.08 -8.76
N GLU A 312 -29.81 -1.27 -8.06
CA GLU A 312 -29.80 -1.66 -6.65
C GLU A 312 -29.89 -0.48 -5.66
N LEU A 313 -29.47 0.74 -6.01
CA LEU A 313 -29.35 1.85 -5.05
C LEU A 313 -30.10 3.12 -5.45
N ASP A 314 -30.25 3.45 -6.74
CA ASP A 314 -30.69 4.80 -7.15
C ASP A 314 -32.10 5.15 -6.62
N GLY A 315 -32.18 6.29 -5.92
CA GLY A 315 -33.41 6.77 -5.29
C GLY A 315 -33.94 5.94 -4.13
N LYS A 316 -33.18 4.95 -3.63
CA LYS A 316 -33.55 4.14 -2.46
C LYS A 316 -33.07 4.78 -1.17
N THR A 317 -33.77 4.47 -0.08
CA THR A 317 -33.30 4.74 1.28
C THR A 317 -32.48 3.54 1.75
N VAL A 318 -31.27 3.80 2.24
CA VAL A 318 -30.30 2.79 2.68
C VAL A 318 -29.91 3.00 4.14
N ASP A 319 -29.32 1.98 4.76
CA ASP A 319 -28.56 2.10 6.00
C ASP A 319 -27.07 2.15 5.66
N LEU A 320 -26.42 3.25 6.04
CA LEU A 320 -25.00 3.50 5.92
C LEU A 320 -24.32 3.20 7.26
N SER A 321 -23.28 2.40 7.25
CA SER A 321 -22.45 2.09 8.43
C SER A 321 -20.97 2.07 8.05
N PHE A 322 -20.09 2.04 9.06
CA PHE A 322 -18.64 2.14 8.89
C PHE A 322 -17.94 0.89 9.41
N ASP A 323 -16.76 0.62 8.86
CA ASP A 323 -15.91 -0.48 9.31
C ASP A 323 -15.15 -0.10 10.59
N SER A 324 -14.85 -1.07 11.47
CA SER A 324 -14.12 -0.78 12.71
C SER A 324 -12.62 -0.58 12.50
N GLU A 325 -12.05 -1.12 11.42
CA GLU A 325 -10.62 -1.07 11.13
C GLU A 325 -10.27 0.10 10.20
N GLU A 326 -11.21 0.58 9.38
CA GLU A 326 -10.99 1.71 8.47
C GLU A 326 -11.40 3.08 9.05
N PRO A 327 -10.78 4.19 8.63
CA PRO A 327 -11.28 5.52 8.96
C PRO A 327 -12.64 5.78 8.31
N VAL A 328 -13.41 6.73 8.85
CA VAL A 328 -14.70 7.13 8.25
C VAL A 328 -14.50 7.80 6.89
N ARG A 329 -13.35 8.43 6.66
CA ARG A 329 -13.01 9.07 5.40
C ARG A 329 -11.62 8.66 4.93
N ASP A 330 -11.46 8.54 3.62
CA ASP A 330 -10.16 8.33 3.00
C ASP A 330 -9.33 9.63 2.94
N ALA A 331 -8.10 9.52 2.41
CA ALA A 331 -7.19 10.65 2.24
C ALA A 331 -7.73 11.75 1.28
N PHE A 332 -8.72 11.44 0.44
CA PHE A 332 -9.38 12.39 -0.46
C PHE A 332 -10.64 13.02 0.17
N GLY A 333 -10.97 12.65 1.41
CA GLY A 333 -12.14 13.13 2.14
C GLY A 333 -13.46 12.45 1.76
N ARG A 334 -13.45 11.39 0.95
CA ARG A 334 -14.67 10.61 0.62
C ARG A 334 -15.05 9.75 1.82
N VAL A 335 -16.34 9.59 2.08
CA VAL A 335 -16.82 8.74 3.17
C VAL A 335 -16.68 7.27 2.76
N LEU A 336 -16.00 6.46 3.58
CA LEU A 336 -15.88 5.02 3.39
C LEU A 336 -17.07 4.34 4.05
N GLY A 337 -17.86 3.58 3.29
CA GLY A 337 -19.15 3.11 3.80
C GLY A 337 -19.59 1.72 3.34
N TYR A 338 -20.30 1.05 4.25
CA TYR A 338 -21.11 -0.14 3.99
C TYR A 338 -22.56 0.26 3.75
N ILE A 339 -23.13 -0.24 2.65
CA ILE A 339 -24.50 0.08 2.24
C ILE A 339 -25.39 -1.14 2.35
N HIS A 340 -26.39 -1.03 3.21
CA HIS A 340 -27.47 -2.00 3.37
C HIS A 340 -28.78 -1.45 2.81
N TYR A 341 -29.49 -2.24 1.99
CA TYR A 341 -30.66 -1.76 1.25
C TYR A 341 -31.80 -2.79 1.16
N ASP A 342 -32.99 -2.32 0.80
CA ASP A 342 -34.21 -3.12 0.69
C ASP A 342 -34.38 -3.59 -0.76
N ALA A 343 -33.82 -4.76 -1.08
CA ALA A 343 -33.87 -5.28 -2.45
C ALA A 343 -35.26 -5.81 -2.85
N ASP A 344 -36.02 -6.39 -1.91
CA ASP A 344 -37.29 -7.06 -2.20
C ASP A 344 -38.55 -6.21 -1.93
N GLY A 345 -38.36 -5.02 -1.34
CA GLY A 345 -39.38 -4.04 -1.04
C GLY A 345 -40.25 -4.40 0.18
N ASP A 346 -39.75 -5.26 1.07
CA ASP A 346 -40.48 -5.67 2.28
C ASP A 346 -40.36 -4.67 3.45
N GLY A 347 -39.49 -3.66 3.30
CA GLY A 347 -39.22 -2.61 4.27
C GLY A 347 -38.05 -2.91 5.22
N THR A 348 -37.33 -4.02 5.04
CA THR A 348 -36.08 -4.34 5.72
C THR A 348 -34.88 -4.10 4.80
N ARG A 349 -33.76 -3.67 5.37
CA ARG A 349 -32.53 -3.36 4.62
C ARG A 349 -31.46 -4.40 4.93
N ASP A 350 -31.77 -5.65 4.62
CA ASP A 350 -30.92 -6.78 4.99
C ASP A 350 -29.90 -7.14 3.89
N ASP A 351 -30.07 -6.62 2.66
CA ASP A 351 -29.14 -6.87 1.55
C ASP A 351 -27.91 -5.96 1.63
N PHE A 352 -26.73 -6.57 1.54
CA PHE A 352 -25.44 -5.90 1.67
C PHE A 352 -24.84 -5.64 0.28
N TYR A 353 -24.92 -4.39 -0.20
CA TYR A 353 -24.52 -4.04 -1.56
C TYR A 353 -23.05 -4.37 -1.86
N ASN A 354 -22.13 -3.98 -0.96
CA ASN A 354 -20.69 -4.17 -1.15
C ASN A 354 -20.35 -5.63 -1.48
N ARG A 355 -20.74 -6.57 -0.61
CA ARG A 355 -20.53 -8.01 -0.82
C ARG A 355 -21.28 -8.56 -2.04
N ASN A 356 -22.49 -8.05 -2.30
CA ASN A 356 -23.33 -8.51 -3.42
C ASN A 356 -22.69 -8.16 -4.77
N ALA A 357 -22.11 -6.96 -4.92
CA ALA A 357 -21.42 -6.53 -6.14
C ALA A 357 -20.24 -7.46 -6.48
N VAL A 358 -19.45 -7.85 -5.48
CA VAL A 358 -18.35 -8.82 -5.62
C VAL A 358 -18.87 -10.21 -5.97
N ARG A 359 -19.81 -10.73 -5.18
CA ARG A 359 -20.42 -12.06 -5.40
C ARG A 359 -21.01 -12.20 -6.81
N ASP A 360 -21.64 -11.15 -7.28
CA ASP A 360 -22.29 -11.12 -8.58
C ASP A 360 -21.31 -10.75 -9.71
N GLY A 361 -20.00 -10.61 -9.45
CA GLY A 361 -18.97 -10.39 -10.46
C GLY A 361 -19.06 -9.03 -11.16
N PHE A 362 -19.46 -7.98 -10.46
CA PHE A 362 -19.41 -6.59 -10.93
C PHE A 362 -18.23 -5.80 -10.37
N ALA A 363 -17.56 -6.33 -9.34
CA ALA A 363 -16.45 -5.70 -8.66
C ALA A 363 -15.37 -6.74 -8.32
N ARG A 364 -14.12 -6.29 -8.22
CA ARG A 364 -13.05 -6.98 -7.49
C ARG A 364 -12.99 -6.48 -6.04
N VAL A 365 -12.31 -7.22 -5.18
CA VAL A 365 -11.91 -6.77 -3.85
C VAL A 365 -10.56 -6.07 -3.97
N TYR A 366 -10.44 -4.91 -3.33
CA TYR A 366 -9.14 -4.27 -3.15
C TYR A 366 -8.61 -4.64 -1.76
N GLY A 367 -7.30 -4.86 -1.66
CA GLY A 367 -6.59 -5.19 -0.44
C GLY A 367 -6.39 -3.99 0.47
N SER A 368 -7.20 -3.93 1.52
CA SER A 368 -7.00 -3.04 2.67
C SER A 368 -7.32 -3.77 3.98
N GLY A 369 -7.22 -3.10 5.12
CA GLY A 369 -7.38 -3.69 6.44
C GLY A 369 -8.83 -3.97 6.87
N PHE A 370 -9.82 -3.62 6.02
CA PHE A 370 -11.23 -3.68 6.38
C PHE A 370 -11.72 -5.06 6.88
N GLY A 371 -12.66 -5.03 7.82
CA GLY A 371 -13.08 -6.21 8.58
C GLY A 371 -13.83 -7.30 7.79
N TYR A 372 -14.32 -7.00 6.59
CA TYR A 372 -15.00 -7.98 5.71
C TYR A 372 -14.12 -8.52 4.57
N HIS A 373 -12.83 -8.16 4.51
CA HIS A 373 -11.93 -8.50 3.40
C HIS A 373 -12.00 -9.98 3.01
N ASP A 374 -11.74 -10.88 3.96
CA ASP A 374 -11.66 -12.31 3.65
C ASP A 374 -13.01 -12.94 3.22
N ASP A 375 -14.15 -12.38 3.67
CA ASP A 375 -15.49 -12.80 3.20
C ASP A 375 -15.79 -12.30 1.80
N PHE A 376 -15.32 -11.09 1.45
CA PHE A 376 -15.46 -10.55 0.11
C PHE A 376 -14.55 -11.29 -0.86
N TRP A 377 -13.30 -11.54 -0.47
CA TRP A 377 -12.37 -12.32 -1.25
C TRP A 377 -12.92 -13.73 -1.55
N ALA A 378 -13.49 -14.41 -0.55
CA ALA A 378 -14.13 -15.70 -0.78
C ALA A 378 -15.34 -15.63 -1.75
N ALA A 379 -16.01 -14.49 -1.84
CA ALA A 379 -17.07 -14.26 -2.83
C ALA A 379 -16.50 -13.99 -4.23
N GLU A 380 -15.38 -13.25 -4.32
CA GLU A 380 -14.65 -13.01 -5.56
C GLU A 380 -14.07 -14.30 -6.13
N ASP A 381 -13.36 -15.09 -5.32
CA ASP A 381 -12.83 -16.40 -5.70
C ASP A 381 -13.92 -17.31 -6.30
N ALA A 382 -15.08 -17.36 -5.66
CA ALA A 382 -16.23 -18.10 -6.20
C ALA A 382 -16.76 -17.51 -7.54
N ALA A 383 -16.74 -16.19 -7.69
CA ALA A 383 -17.16 -15.51 -8.91
C ALA A 383 -16.16 -15.76 -10.07
N ARG A 384 -14.85 -15.69 -9.78
CA ARG A 384 -13.73 -16.04 -10.68
C ARG A 384 -13.84 -17.48 -11.15
N ALA A 385 -13.90 -18.43 -10.21
CA ALA A 385 -14.00 -19.86 -10.50
C ALA A 385 -15.25 -20.25 -11.32
N SER A 386 -16.31 -19.43 -11.27
CA SER A 386 -17.54 -19.65 -12.04
C SER A 386 -17.64 -18.84 -13.33
N GLY A 387 -16.67 -17.96 -13.62
CA GLY A 387 -16.70 -17.04 -14.75
C GLY A 387 -17.91 -16.09 -14.69
N THR A 388 -18.29 -15.67 -13.49
CA THR A 388 -19.47 -14.83 -13.28
C THR A 388 -19.18 -13.40 -13.73
N ASN A 389 -19.99 -12.90 -14.67
CA ASN A 389 -19.98 -11.52 -15.13
C ASN A 389 -18.59 -11.05 -15.61
N VAL A 390 -17.95 -10.07 -14.95
CA VAL A 390 -16.62 -9.55 -15.37
C VAL A 390 -15.59 -10.66 -15.49
N TRP A 391 -15.71 -11.70 -14.68
CA TRP A 391 -14.81 -12.85 -14.71
C TRP A 391 -15.02 -13.80 -15.89
N GLY A 392 -15.98 -13.52 -16.78
CA GLY A 392 -16.29 -14.37 -17.93
C GLY A 392 -15.19 -14.46 -19.00
N GLU A 393 -14.25 -13.51 -19.03
CA GLU A 393 -13.04 -13.55 -19.87
C GLU A 393 -11.74 -13.78 -19.08
N SER A 394 -11.82 -14.03 -17.77
CA SER A 394 -10.64 -14.35 -16.97
C SER A 394 -10.02 -15.67 -17.41
N ASP A 395 -8.74 -15.64 -17.76
CA ASP A 395 -7.94 -16.78 -18.18
C ASP A 395 -6.48 -16.67 -17.65
N PRO A 396 -6.26 -16.88 -16.34
CA PRO A 396 -4.95 -16.72 -15.73
C PRO A 396 -3.88 -17.65 -16.34
N GLU A 397 -4.25 -18.85 -16.79
CA GLU A 397 -3.33 -19.80 -17.45
C GLU A 397 -2.74 -19.27 -18.76
N ASN A 398 -3.38 -18.27 -19.39
CA ASN A 398 -2.94 -17.66 -20.64
C ASN A 398 -2.52 -16.18 -20.47
N THR A 399 -2.31 -15.74 -19.23
CA THR A 399 -1.74 -14.42 -18.94
C THR A 399 -0.34 -14.30 -19.52
N THR A 400 -0.01 -13.12 -20.06
CA THR A 400 1.30 -12.91 -20.66
C THR A 400 2.38 -12.89 -19.59
N GLU A 401 3.31 -13.84 -19.64
CA GLU A 401 4.50 -13.84 -18.81
C GLU A 401 5.31 -12.55 -19.02
N ILE A 402 5.55 -11.82 -17.94
CA ILE A 402 6.39 -10.62 -17.91
C ILE A 402 7.65 -10.93 -17.12
N ARG A 403 8.79 -10.32 -17.49
CA ARG A 403 9.99 -10.19 -16.63
C ARG A 403 10.50 -11.50 -15.98
N ASN A 404 10.54 -12.59 -16.75
CA ASN A 404 11.18 -13.83 -16.30
C ASN A 404 12.54 -14.04 -16.98
N ARG A 405 13.58 -13.39 -16.46
CA ARG A 405 14.96 -13.53 -16.94
C ARG A 405 15.89 -13.80 -15.76
N ALA A 406 17.12 -14.21 -16.05
CA ALA A 406 18.15 -14.32 -15.02
C ALA A 406 18.38 -12.95 -14.33
N VAL A 407 18.56 -13.01 -13.01
CA VAL A 407 18.75 -11.85 -12.14
C VAL A 407 20.17 -11.32 -12.31
N ASP A 408 20.33 -10.32 -13.18
CA ASP A 408 21.61 -9.61 -13.38
C ASP A 408 21.75 -8.37 -12.48
N GLY A 409 20.68 -7.98 -11.79
CA GLY A 409 20.65 -6.82 -10.91
C GLY A 409 19.33 -6.68 -10.16
N LEU A 410 19.40 -6.12 -8.95
CA LEU A 410 18.26 -5.79 -8.09
C LEU A 410 18.31 -4.32 -7.66
N PHE A 411 17.15 -3.75 -7.34
CA PHE A 411 17.05 -2.46 -6.65
C PHE A 411 16.33 -2.62 -5.31
N PHE A 412 16.73 -1.82 -4.32
CA PHE A 412 16.26 -1.91 -2.93
C PHE A 412 15.75 -0.55 -2.45
N PRO A 413 14.51 -0.16 -2.76
CA PRO A 413 13.95 1.11 -2.32
C PRO A 413 13.92 1.23 -0.78
N THR A 414 14.24 2.42 -0.28
CA THR A 414 14.12 2.81 1.14
C THR A 414 14.71 1.80 2.13
N THR A 415 15.78 1.09 1.76
CA THR A 415 16.17 -0.16 2.44
C THR A 415 16.86 0.01 3.80
N ALA A 416 16.60 -0.92 4.72
CA ALA A 416 17.41 -1.21 5.90
C ALA A 416 18.25 -2.48 5.68
N SER A 417 19.36 -2.62 6.42
CA SER A 417 20.11 -3.87 6.40
C SER A 417 19.46 -4.95 7.26
N VAL A 418 19.84 -6.20 7.04
CA VAL A 418 19.41 -7.33 7.85
C VAL A 418 20.50 -7.70 8.86
N MET A 419 20.11 -7.99 10.10
CA MET A 419 21.00 -8.44 11.18
C MET A 419 20.42 -9.66 11.90
N THR A 420 21.16 -10.21 12.86
CA THR A 420 20.62 -11.15 13.86
C THR A 420 20.32 -10.41 15.15
N SER A 421 19.55 -11.02 16.05
CA SER A 421 19.28 -10.52 17.41
C SER A 421 20.53 -10.23 18.25
N THR A 422 21.72 -10.68 17.83
CA THR A 422 22.99 -10.49 18.56
C THR A 422 24.10 -9.78 17.77
N GLY A 423 23.88 -9.42 16.50
CA GLY A 423 24.88 -8.78 15.66
C GLY A 423 24.75 -9.16 14.18
N GLY A 424 25.85 -9.18 13.44
CA GLY A 424 25.82 -9.45 12.00
C GLY A 424 25.32 -10.85 11.62
N VAL A 425 24.78 -10.98 10.41
CA VAL A 425 24.40 -12.27 9.81
C VAL A 425 25.66 -12.99 9.28
N ALA A 426 25.69 -14.32 9.36
CA ALA A 426 26.76 -15.11 8.76
C ALA A 426 26.58 -15.21 7.25
N ASP A 427 27.68 -15.13 6.48
CA ASP A 427 27.64 -15.08 5.01
C ASP A 427 26.83 -16.21 4.36
N SER A 428 26.87 -17.41 4.94
CA SER A 428 26.12 -18.59 4.47
C SER A 428 24.60 -18.47 4.60
N ARG A 429 24.08 -17.32 5.02
CA ARG A 429 22.65 -17.01 5.16
C ARG A 429 22.28 -15.75 4.39
N VAL A 430 23.19 -15.17 3.62
CA VAL A 430 23.01 -13.85 2.98
C VAL A 430 23.13 -14.00 1.46
N PRO A 431 22.00 -14.11 0.74
CA PRO A 431 22.04 -14.22 -0.72
C PRO A 431 22.42 -12.90 -1.42
N VAL A 432 22.10 -11.74 -0.83
CA VAL A 432 22.28 -10.43 -1.47
C VAL A 432 22.90 -9.42 -0.51
N TYR A 433 23.96 -8.77 -0.98
CA TYR A 433 24.64 -7.68 -0.30
C TYR A 433 24.46 -6.36 -1.04
N ALA A 434 24.64 -5.24 -0.34
CA ALA A 434 24.78 -3.94 -0.96
C ALA A 434 26.12 -3.81 -1.69
N GLU A 435 26.17 -2.93 -2.70
CA GLU A 435 27.42 -2.57 -3.35
C GLU A 435 28.42 -1.97 -2.36
N SER A 436 29.72 -2.18 -2.60
CA SER A 436 30.80 -1.70 -1.71
C SER A 436 30.86 -0.16 -1.55
N THR A 437 30.13 0.59 -2.37
CA THR A 437 29.98 2.05 -2.30
C THR A 437 28.80 2.48 -1.44
N ALA A 438 27.92 1.55 -1.05
CA ALA A 438 26.80 1.83 -0.18
C ALA A 438 27.26 2.30 1.20
N THR A 439 26.44 3.12 1.82
CA THR A 439 26.65 3.67 3.15
C THR A 439 25.48 3.32 4.04
N GLN A 440 25.80 2.96 5.27
CA GLN A 440 24.85 2.57 6.29
C GLN A 440 24.80 3.66 7.38
N ASN A 441 23.61 4.08 7.78
CA ASN A 441 23.43 5.06 8.84
C ASN A 441 22.39 4.58 9.86
N GLY A 442 22.83 4.28 11.08
CA GLY A 442 21.99 3.80 12.18
C GLY A 442 22.34 2.38 12.61
N GLY A 443 21.66 1.91 13.67
CA GLY A 443 21.60 0.49 14.02
C GLY A 443 22.93 -0.21 14.30
N TYR A 444 22.95 -1.51 14.04
CA TYR A 444 24.16 -2.33 14.04
C TYR A 444 25.02 -2.00 12.82
N ALA A 445 26.24 -1.53 13.05
CA ALA A 445 27.15 -1.14 11.98
C ALA A 445 27.91 -2.35 11.42
N TYR A 446 27.76 -2.62 10.13
CA TYR A 446 28.63 -3.54 9.38
C TYR A 446 29.95 -2.85 9.04
N SER A 447 31.06 -3.58 9.13
CA SER A 447 32.39 -3.06 8.82
C SER A 447 32.80 -3.24 7.36
N ASP A 448 32.15 -4.17 6.67
CA ASP A 448 32.49 -4.61 5.32
C ASP A 448 31.18 -4.72 4.51
N ASP A 449 30.75 -5.93 4.16
CA ASP A 449 29.56 -6.16 3.35
C ASP A 449 28.27 -5.96 4.17
N ILE A 450 27.28 -5.29 3.58
CA ILE A 450 25.99 -4.95 4.22
C ILE A 450 24.92 -5.92 3.67
N PRO A 451 24.38 -6.84 4.47
CA PRO A 451 23.32 -7.76 4.04
C PRO A 451 22.01 -7.02 3.76
N LEU A 452 21.45 -7.21 2.56
CA LEU A 452 20.14 -6.66 2.18
C LEU A 452 19.02 -7.71 2.21
N ALA A 453 19.38 -8.99 2.13
CA ALA A 453 18.49 -10.12 2.28
C ALA A 453 19.17 -11.20 3.12
N ALA A 454 18.44 -11.89 3.98
CA ALA A 454 18.95 -13.05 4.70
C ALA A 454 17.89 -14.14 4.89
N VAL A 455 18.35 -15.39 5.03
CA VAL A 455 17.51 -16.57 5.21
C VAL A 455 17.78 -17.28 6.54
N ASP A 456 16.75 -17.90 7.09
CA ASP A 456 16.79 -18.83 8.21
C ASP A 456 16.05 -20.11 7.80
N GLU A 457 16.76 -20.93 7.04
CA GLU A 457 16.30 -22.23 6.53
C GLU A 457 15.85 -23.17 7.65
N SER A 458 16.27 -22.95 8.90
CA SER A 458 15.87 -23.83 10.01
C SER A 458 14.40 -23.68 10.42
N VAL A 459 13.76 -22.60 9.97
CA VAL A 459 12.35 -22.26 10.25
C VAL A 459 11.63 -21.70 9.02
N ASN A 460 12.18 -21.88 7.81
CA ASN A 460 11.62 -21.40 6.53
C ASN A 460 11.27 -19.91 6.52
N VAL A 461 12.13 -19.07 7.13
CA VAL A 461 11.94 -17.61 7.19
C VAL A 461 12.99 -16.89 6.36
N ALA A 462 12.58 -15.89 5.57
CA ALA A 462 13.47 -14.88 5.02
C ALA A 462 13.19 -13.50 5.63
N MET A 463 14.21 -12.65 5.66
CA MET A 463 14.12 -11.23 5.98
C MET A 463 14.73 -10.43 4.83
N LEU A 464 13.93 -9.55 4.24
CA LEU A 464 14.33 -8.63 3.18
C LEU A 464 14.31 -7.20 3.72
N GLY A 465 15.32 -6.41 3.36
CA GLY A 465 15.48 -5.06 3.88
C GLY A 465 14.58 -3.99 3.23
N SER A 466 13.78 -4.36 2.23
CA SER A 466 13.14 -3.41 1.32
C SER A 466 11.85 -3.97 0.71
N PRO A 467 10.82 -3.13 0.45
CA PRO A 467 9.62 -3.50 -0.31
C PRO A 467 9.92 -3.62 -1.81
N LEU A 468 10.54 -4.72 -2.21
CA LEU A 468 11.09 -4.94 -3.56
C LEU A 468 10.05 -5.03 -4.68
N ILE A 469 8.77 -5.21 -4.34
CA ILE A 469 7.66 -5.49 -5.27
C ILE A 469 6.64 -4.36 -5.35
N ASP A 470 6.98 -3.21 -4.76
CA ASP A 470 6.17 -1.99 -4.76
C ASP A 470 5.95 -1.49 -6.20
N GLU A 471 4.70 -1.41 -6.62
CA GLU A 471 4.31 -0.97 -7.96
C GLU A 471 4.54 0.53 -8.19
N GLY A 472 4.74 1.33 -7.15
CA GLY A 472 5.11 2.73 -7.26
C GLY A 472 6.44 2.97 -7.99
N TYR A 473 7.22 1.91 -8.22
CA TYR A 473 8.44 1.93 -9.04
C TYR A 473 8.20 1.59 -10.52
N GLU A 474 6.95 1.47 -10.95
CA GLU A 474 6.56 1.21 -12.33
C GLU A 474 6.35 2.51 -13.13
N SER A 475 6.80 2.53 -14.39
CA SER A 475 6.65 3.71 -15.23
C SER A 475 5.20 4.06 -15.53
N ASP A 476 4.34 3.04 -15.56
CA ASP A 476 2.91 3.18 -15.79
C ASP A 476 2.15 3.71 -14.55
N GLU A 477 2.78 3.63 -13.36
CA GLU A 477 2.35 4.34 -12.14
C GLU A 477 3.01 5.72 -11.98
N GLY A 478 3.69 6.18 -13.02
CA GLY A 478 4.27 7.53 -13.07
C GLY A 478 5.68 7.63 -12.51
N PHE A 479 6.35 6.49 -12.23
CA PHE A 479 7.77 6.52 -11.90
C PHE A 479 8.61 7.00 -13.11
N ASP A 480 9.55 7.90 -12.85
CA ASP A 480 10.27 8.65 -13.91
C ASP A 480 11.17 7.77 -14.82
N VAL A 481 11.49 6.55 -14.38
CA VAL A 481 12.40 5.64 -15.08
C VAL A 481 11.85 4.23 -15.12
N ASP A 482 12.20 3.49 -16.17
CA ASP A 482 11.81 2.09 -16.33
C ASP A 482 12.71 1.18 -15.48
N THR A 483 12.11 0.50 -14.51
CA THR A 483 12.76 -0.45 -13.58
C THR A 483 12.63 -1.89 -14.02
N SER A 484 11.92 -2.18 -15.13
CA SER A 484 11.63 -3.54 -15.62
C SER A 484 12.84 -4.37 -16.02
N GLY A 485 14.04 -3.76 -16.06
CA GLY A 485 15.32 -4.43 -16.27
C GLY A 485 15.94 -5.00 -15.00
N TYR A 486 15.37 -4.76 -13.83
CA TYR A 486 15.75 -5.37 -12.57
C TYR A 486 14.79 -6.51 -12.25
N GLU A 487 15.32 -7.68 -11.91
CA GLU A 487 14.53 -8.92 -11.79
C GLU A 487 14.11 -9.16 -10.32
N ASN A 488 13.57 -8.13 -9.67
CA ASN A 488 13.10 -8.19 -8.29
C ASN A 488 12.03 -9.28 -8.09
N PHE A 489 11.14 -9.44 -9.07
CA PHE A 489 10.05 -10.43 -9.04
C PHE A 489 10.57 -11.87 -9.11
N VAL A 490 11.55 -12.13 -9.98
CA VAL A 490 12.19 -13.44 -10.12
C VAL A 490 12.95 -13.78 -8.83
N PHE A 491 13.73 -12.85 -8.28
CA PHE A 491 14.45 -13.06 -7.04
C PHE A 491 13.52 -13.43 -5.87
N LEU A 492 12.43 -12.66 -5.67
CA LEU A 492 11.49 -12.96 -4.59
C LEU A 492 10.81 -14.33 -4.79
N THR A 493 10.44 -14.66 -6.02
CA THR A 493 9.73 -15.91 -6.32
C THR A 493 10.65 -17.12 -6.17
N ASN A 494 11.89 -17.03 -6.65
CA ASN A 494 12.90 -18.06 -6.40
C ASN A 494 13.20 -18.20 -4.90
N LEU A 495 13.19 -17.10 -4.13
CA LEU A 495 13.40 -17.14 -2.68
C LEU A 495 12.25 -17.82 -1.93
N ILE A 496 11.02 -17.61 -2.38
CA ILE A 496 9.84 -18.33 -1.90
C ILE A 496 10.03 -19.83 -2.13
N ASP A 497 10.34 -20.24 -3.36
CA ASP A 497 10.50 -21.65 -3.71
C ASP A 497 11.76 -22.28 -3.10
N TYR A 498 12.80 -21.49 -2.82
CA TYR A 498 13.99 -21.92 -2.07
C TYR A 498 13.69 -22.32 -0.63
N LEU A 499 12.71 -21.66 0.00
CA LEU A 499 12.34 -21.92 1.40
C LEU A 499 11.12 -22.82 1.54
N SER A 500 10.34 -23.01 0.48
CA SER A 500 9.10 -23.78 0.52
C SER A 500 9.32 -25.23 0.08
N ASP A 501 8.89 -26.17 0.93
CA ASP A 501 8.71 -27.59 0.57
C ASP A 501 7.33 -27.86 -0.06
N THR A 502 6.52 -26.81 -0.20
CA THR A 502 5.12 -26.89 -0.64
C THR A 502 4.90 -26.12 -1.93
N THR A 503 3.99 -26.66 -2.77
CA THR A 503 3.46 -25.96 -3.94
C THR A 503 2.15 -25.27 -3.58
N GLY A 504 1.76 -24.24 -4.33
CA GLY A 504 0.48 -23.56 -4.12
C GLY A 504 0.56 -22.11 -4.58
N ASP A 505 -0.27 -21.27 -3.98
CA ASP A 505 -0.32 -19.84 -4.25
C ASP A 505 0.43 -19.04 -3.16
N VAL A 506 0.60 -17.74 -3.37
CA VAL A 506 1.28 -16.83 -2.45
C VAL A 506 0.27 -15.91 -1.78
N LEU A 507 0.29 -15.85 -0.45
CA LEU A 507 -0.54 -14.96 0.34
C LEU A 507 0.27 -13.77 0.82
N ILE A 508 -0.31 -12.57 0.88
CA ILE A 508 0.23 -11.42 1.60
C ILE A 508 -0.67 -11.04 2.78
N ASP A 509 -0.07 -10.64 3.88
CA ASP A 509 -0.79 -10.09 5.03
C ASP A 509 -1.25 -8.65 4.77
N GLY A 510 -2.55 -8.42 4.96
CA GLY A 510 -3.15 -7.06 4.93
C GLY A 510 -3.86 -6.68 6.24
N GLY A 511 -3.90 -7.57 7.24
CA GLY A 511 -4.67 -7.39 8.47
C GLY A 511 -4.00 -6.50 9.52
N HIS A 512 -2.79 -6.00 9.26
CA HIS A 512 -1.96 -5.32 10.24
C HIS A 512 -1.61 -3.87 9.84
N GLY A 513 -2.49 -3.23 9.07
CA GLY A 513 -2.45 -1.79 8.74
C GLY A 513 -1.50 -1.42 7.60
N GLN A 514 -1.21 -2.35 6.68
CA GLN A 514 -0.25 -2.15 5.59
C GLN A 514 -0.69 -1.11 4.56
N PHE A 515 -1.96 -1.08 4.17
CA PHE A 515 -2.47 -0.36 2.99
C PHE A 515 -2.14 1.15 2.96
N ASP A 516 -2.27 1.85 4.08
CA ASP A 516 -1.97 3.29 4.16
C ASP A 516 -0.57 3.59 4.74
N ALA A 517 0.24 2.54 4.96
CA ALA A 517 1.59 2.70 5.50
C ALA A 517 2.58 2.80 4.36
N GLY A 518 3.09 4.00 4.06
CA GLY A 518 4.09 4.26 2.99
C GLY A 518 5.48 3.62 3.18
N TYR A 519 5.58 2.57 4.00
CA TYR A 519 6.75 1.71 4.23
C TYR A 519 6.38 0.21 4.20
N ALA A 520 5.14 -0.12 3.87
CA ALA A 520 4.57 -1.46 3.77
C ALA A 520 3.80 -1.58 2.45
N LEU A 521 3.35 -2.78 2.12
CA LEU A 521 2.57 -3.07 0.91
C LEU A 521 1.39 -3.99 1.26
N SER A 522 0.23 -3.73 0.65
CA SER A 522 -0.88 -4.67 0.46
C SER A 522 -0.73 -5.42 -0.86
N ASN A 523 -1.70 -6.27 -1.25
CA ASN A 523 -1.70 -6.83 -2.61
C ASN A 523 -2.01 -5.79 -3.70
N ASP A 524 -2.76 -4.72 -3.40
CA ASP A 524 -2.99 -3.63 -4.36
C ASP A 524 -1.69 -2.90 -4.68
N ASP A 525 -0.78 -2.73 -3.71
CA ASP A 525 0.52 -2.08 -3.95
C ASP A 525 1.53 -2.96 -4.73
N ALA A 526 1.08 -4.12 -5.22
CA ALA A 526 1.92 -5.13 -5.85
C ALA A 526 1.26 -5.78 -7.08
N ALA A 527 0.36 -5.08 -7.78
CA ALA A 527 -0.39 -5.64 -8.91
C ALA A 527 0.52 -6.14 -10.06
N TYR A 528 1.69 -5.52 -10.23
CA TYR A 528 2.69 -5.96 -11.21
C TYR A 528 3.41 -7.26 -10.80
N TYR A 529 3.62 -7.47 -9.50
CA TYR A 529 4.13 -8.74 -9.00
C TYR A 529 3.07 -9.84 -9.08
N GLN A 530 1.81 -9.52 -8.78
CA GLN A 530 0.68 -10.41 -9.05
C GLN A 530 0.67 -10.82 -10.52
N ARG A 531 0.77 -9.87 -11.46
CA ARG A 531 0.80 -10.15 -12.91
C ARG A 531 1.98 -11.06 -13.30
N PHE A 532 3.14 -10.89 -12.67
CA PHE A 532 4.28 -11.78 -12.86
C PHE A 532 3.95 -13.20 -12.39
N LEU A 533 3.42 -13.36 -11.18
CA LEU A 533 3.05 -14.65 -10.61
C LEU A 533 2.00 -15.36 -11.46
N GLU A 534 0.97 -14.65 -11.93
CA GLU A 534 -0.05 -15.17 -12.85
C GLU A 534 0.60 -15.78 -14.10
N GLY A 535 1.54 -15.04 -14.71
CA GLY A 535 2.26 -15.47 -15.90
C GLY A 535 3.14 -16.72 -15.71
N VAL A 536 3.46 -17.09 -14.47
CA VAL A 536 4.19 -18.32 -14.11
C VAL A 536 3.30 -19.33 -13.37
N GLY A 537 1.98 -19.14 -13.41
CA GLY A 537 0.99 -20.09 -12.89
C GLY A 537 0.83 -20.09 -11.37
N ILE A 538 1.03 -18.94 -10.72
CA ILE A 538 0.87 -18.74 -9.27
C ILE A 538 -0.11 -17.58 -9.04
N SER A 539 -1.11 -17.76 -8.19
CA SER A 539 -1.95 -16.64 -7.76
C SER A 539 -1.33 -15.89 -6.56
N PHE A 540 -1.63 -14.60 -6.46
CA PHE A 540 -1.20 -13.73 -5.37
C PHE A 540 -2.40 -13.06 -4.73
N GLU A 541 -2.62 -13.31 -3.44
CA GLU A 541 -3.85 -12.94 -2.76
C GLU A 541 -3.56 -12.36 -1.38
N GLN A 542 -4.53 -11.64 -0.81
CA GLN A 542 -4.42 -11.09 0.54
C GLN A 542 -5.29 -11.85 1.55
N SER A 543 -4.85 -11.91 2.81
CA SER A 543 -5.72 -12.23 3.96
C SER A 543 -5.50 -11.26 5.11
N ASN A 544 -6.59 -10.94 5.81
CA ASN A 544 -6.60 -10.13 7.01
C ASN A 544 -6.77 -10.97 8.29
N SER A 545 -6.85 -12.30 8.21
CA SER A 545 -7.15 -13.17 9.35
C SER A 545 -6.40 -14.50 9.29
N LEU A 546 -5.07 -14.42 9.32
CA LEU A 546 -4.14 -15.54 9.14
C LEU A 546 -4.30 -16.70 10.13
N ASP A 547 -4.91 -16.48 11.30
CA ASP A 547 -5.16 -17.54 12.29
C ASP A 547 -6.46 -18.34 12.04
N THR A 548 -7.35 -17.83 11.19
CA THR A 548 -8.60 -18.50 10.81
C THR A 548 -8.65 -18.91 9.34
N PHE A 549 -7.77 -18.35 8.51
CA PHE A 549 -7.62 -18.70 7.11
C PHE A 549 -7.01 -20.10 6.94
N ASP A 550 -7.39 -20.81 5.87
CA ASP A 550 -6.83 -22.13 5.57
C ASP A 550 -5.49 -21.98 4.84
N LEU A 551 -4.40 -22.02 5.61
CA LEU A 551 -3.03 -21.88 5.08
C LEU A 551 -2.50 -23.17 4.43
N SER A 552 -3.24 -24.28 4.44
CA SER A 552 -2.71 -25.60 4.04
C SER A 552 -2.47 -25.79 2.54
N THR A 553 -2.97 -24.88 1.70
CA THR A 553 -2.83 -24.91 0.23
C THR A 553 -1.85 -23.87 -0.30
N TRP A 554 -1.19 -23.10 0.57
CA TRP A 554 -0.34 -21.98 0.20
C TRP A 554 1.13 -22.38 0.26
N ARG A 555 1.94 -21.84 -0.66
CA ARG A 555 3.39 -22.06 -0.64
C ARG A 555 4.12 -21.07 0.25
N ALA A 556 3.60 -19.84 0.33
CA ALA A 556 4.24 -18.77 1.08
C ALA A 556 3.27 -17.74 1.63
N ILE A 557 3.72 -17.09 2.69
CA ILE A 557 3.09 -15.92 3.29
C ILE A 557 4.11 -14.79 3.31
N VAL A 558 3.79 -13.71 2.62
CA VAL A 558 4.54 -12.46 2.60
C VAL A 558 3.98 -11.54 3.68
N VAL A 559 4.85 -11.01 4.54
CA VAL A 559 4.49 -10.03 5.57
C VAL A 559 5.38 -8.81 5.38
N THR A 560 4.81 -7.71 4.89
CA THR A 560 5.48 -6.41 4.91
C THR A 560 5.44 -5.79 6.30
N THR A 561 6.17 -4.69 6.52
CA THR A 561 6.38 -4.16 7.88
C THR A 561 5.05 -3.71 8.52
N PRO A 562 4.54 -4.39 9.57
CA PRO A 562 3.18 -4.19 10.04
C PRO A 562 3.06 -3.01 11.01
N VAL A 563 1.97 -2.24 10.91
CA VAL A 563 1.65 -1.13 11.81
C VAL A 563 1.26 -1.62 13.20
N SER A 564 0.47 -2.70 13.25
CA SER A 564 0.04 -3.35 14.48
C SER A 564 0.81 -4.65 14.76
N ALA A 565 0.81 -5.08 16.02
CA ALA A 565 1.49 -6.30 16.42
C ALA A 565 0.60 -7.52 16.18
N PHE A 566 1.21 -8.60 15.68
CA PHE A 566 0.57 -9.90 15.55
C PHE A 566 0.18 -10.46 16.92
N THR A 567 -0.99 -11.08 16.98
CA THR A 567 -1.43 -11.84 18.15
C THR A 567 -0.66 -13.16 18.26
N GLN A 568 -0.72 -13.78 19.44
CA GLN A 568 -0.08 -15.09 19.63
C GLN A 568 -0.73 -16.19 18.78
N SER A 569 -2.04 -16.12 18.49
CA SER A 569 -2.69 -17.13 17.64
C SER A 569 -2.21 -17.06 16.20
N GLU A 570 -2.02 -15.86 15.66
CA GLU A 570 -1.45 -15.67 14.32
C GLU A 570 0.01 -16.13 14.27
N ILE A 571 0.82 -15.78 15.27
CA ILE A 571 2.21 -16.28 15.36
C ILE A 571 2.23 -17.82 15.41
N ASP A 572 1.34 -18.45 16.19
CA ASP A 572 1.24 -19.91 16.28
C ASP A 572 0.79 -20.54 14.94
N ALA A 573 -0.11 -19.88 14.20
CA ALA A 573 -0.57 -20.31 12.88
C ALA A 573 0.56 -20.22 11.84
N LEU A 574 1.25 -19.09 11.76
CA LEU A 574 2.40 -18.89 10.86
C LEU A 574 3.56 -19.81 11.20
N SER A 575 3.84 -20.04 12.49
CA SER A 575 4.87 -21.00 12.93
C SER A 575 4.51 -22.43 12.53
N SER A 576 3.23 -22.79 12.58
CA SER A 576 2.76 -24.11 12.16
C SER A 576 2.84 -24.26 10.63
N PHE A 577 2.42 -23.25 9.89
CA PHE A 577 2.54 -23.17 8.43
C PHE A 577 4.00 -23.35 7.98
N ALA A 578 4.93 -22.60 8.59
CA ALA A 578 6.35 -22.72 8.29
C ALA A 578 6.90 -24.11 8.61
N ALA A 579 6.51 -24.68 9.76
CA ALA A 579 6.91 -26.03 10.16
C ALA A 579 6.33 -27.14 9.28
N ASP A 580 5.21 -26.88 8.60
CA ASP A 580 4.57 -27.79 7.64
C ASP A 580 5.14 -27.63 6.21
N GLY A 581 6.18 -26.80 6.03
CA GLY A 581 6.92 -26.65 4.79
C GLY A 581 6.65 -25.37 4.01
N GLY A 582 5.78 -24.48 4.49
CA GLY A 582 5.55 -23.18 3.86
C GLY A 582 6.68 -22.19 4.12
N ALA A 583 6.85 -21.20 3.24
CA ALA A 583 7.82 -20.12 3.41
C ALA A 583 7.18 -18.85 4.02
N VAL A 584 7.82 -18.23 5.02
CA VAL A 584 7.39 -16.93 5.55
C VAL A 584 8.42 -15.86 5.18
N ILE A 585 8.02 -14.93 4.32
CA ILE A 585 8.89 -13.87 3.81
C ILE A 585 8.57 -12.56 4.53
N LEU A 586 9.51 -12.07 5.34
CA LEU A 586 9.37 -10.83 6.08
C LEU A 586 10.05 -9.69 5.31
N ILE A 587 9.28 -8.68 4.95
CA ILE A 587 9.72 -7.56 4.11
C ILE A 587 9.75 -6.27 4.92
N GLY A 588 10.96 -5.77 5.13
CA GLY A 588 11.28 -4.55 5.87
C GLY A 588 11.29 -3.29 5.03
N ALA A 589 11.37 -2.14 5.71
CA ALA A 589 11.77 -0.86 5.12
C ALA A 589 12.61 -0.05 6.13
N GLY A 590 13.62 0.67 5.64
CA GLY A 590 14.46 1.59 6.42
C GLY A 590 13.79 2.92 6.75
N THR A 591 12.69 3.25 6.08
CA THR A 591 11.79 4.37 6.45
C THR A 591 10.78 3.99 7.53
N ALA A 592 10.62 2.70 7.83
CA ALA A 592 9.65 2.25 8.82
C ALA A 592 9.91 2.83 10.22
N PRO A 593 8.88 3.35 10.91
CA PRO A 593 8.99 3.79 12.30
C PRO A 593 9.48 2.68 13.24
N SER A 594 10.11 3.09 14.34
CA SER A 594 10.64 2.13 15.33
C SER A 594 9.61 1.15 15.90
N SER A 595 8.34 1.56 16.03
CA SER A 595 7.23 0.71 16.46
C SER A 595 6.92 -0.38 15.43
N ALA A 596 6.73 -0.01 14.17
CA ALA A 596 6.42 -0.96 13.09
C ALA A 596 7.58 -1.94 12.86
N ARG A 597 8.83 -1.45 12.89
CA ARG A 597 10.02 -2.32 12.89
C ARG A 597 10.05 -3.30 14.05
N THR A 598 9.62 -2.85 15.24
CA THR A 598 9.52 -3.73 16.41
C THR A 598 8.51 -4.85 16.18
N ASN A 599 7.34 -4.55 15.61
CA ASN A 599 6.33 -5.56 15.29
C ASN A 599 6.86 -6.63 14.32
N LEU A 600 7.54 -6.23 13.23
CA LEU A 600 8.15 -7.18 12.28
C LEU A 600 9.22 -8.06 12.96
N ASN A 601 10.05 -7.45 13.81
CA ASN A 601 11.10 -8.14 14.54
C ASN A 601 10.57 -9.09 15.63
N ASP A 602 9.45 -8.73 16.26
CA ASP A 602 8.76 -9.56 17.24
C ASP A 602 8.09 -10.75 16.54
N LEU A 603 7.51 -10.57 15.36
CA LEU A 603 7.02 -11.67 14.51
C LEU A 603 8.16 -12.63 14.15
N ALA A 604 9.29 -12.14 13.62
CA ALA A 604 10.46 -12.97 13.33
C ALA A 604 10.93 -13.76 14.56
N SER A 605 10.90 -13.12 15.74
CA SER A 605 11.19 -13.79 17.01
C SER A 605 10.17 -14.86 17.39
N GLY A 606 8.89 -14.61 17.13
CA GLY A 606 7.77 -15.51 17.40
C GLY A 606 7.84 -16.79 16.56
N LEU A 607 8.23 -16.65 15.29
CA LEU A 607 8.51 -17.75 14.36
C LEU A 607 9.75 -18.57 14.73
N GLY A 608 10.55 -18.09 15.71
CA GLY A 608 11.77 -18.74 16.16
C GLY A 608 13.04 -18.34 15.40
N SER A 609 12.95 -17.40 14.46
CA SER A 609 14.12 -16.88 13.75
C SER A 609 14.91 -15.87 14.57
N ASP A 610 16.23 -15.88 14.41
CA ASP A 610 17.12 -14.87 14.98
C ASP A 610 17.31 -13.64 14.08
N LEU A 611 16.78 -13.64 12.85
CA LEU A 611 16.87 -12.52 11.91
C LEU A 611 16.08 -11.31 12.38
N ARG A 612 16.61 -10.11 12.14
CA ARG A 612 16.00 -8.84 12.51
C ARG A 612 16.25 -7.81 11.40
N LEU A 613 15.25 -6.98 11.12
CA LEU A 613 15.44 -5.74 10.39
C LEU A 613 16.21 -4.76 11.27
N ASN A 614 17.31 -4.23 10.74
CA ASN A 614 18.18 -3.32 11.47
C ASN A 614 17.54 -1.92 11.59
N ASP A 615 17.98 -1.13 12.58
CA ASP A 615 17.54 0.25 12.80
C ASP A 615 18.43 1.23 12.04
N ASP A 616 18.49 1.07 10.72
CA ASP A 616 19.36 1.84 9.85
C ASP A 616 18.70 2.19 8.51
N GLN A 617 19.41 2.99 7.73
CA GLN A 617 19.13 3.21 6.32
C GLN A 617 20.39 2.93 5.52
N VAL A 618 20.25 2.14 4.45
CA VAL A 618 21.31 1.87 3.48
C VAL A 618 21.07 2.73 2.25
N THR A 619 22.06 3.52 1.86
CA THR A 619 21.98 4.43 0.71
C THR A 619 23.22 4.30 -0.16
N ASP A 620 23.10 4.49 -1.47
CA ASP A 620 24.26 4.47 -2.37
C ASP A 620 24.17 5.61 -3.40
N GLY A 621 25.10 6.57 -3.33
CA GLY A 621 25.16 7.69 -4.27
C GLY A 621 25.75 7.35 -5.65
N SER A 622 26.30 6.14 -5.82
CA SER A 622 26.96 5.68 -7.04
C SER A 622 26.14 4.65 -7.82
N ASN A 623 25.53 3.69 -7.11
CA ASN A 623 24.70 2.63 -7.70
C ASN A 623 23.26 2.81 -7.21
N ASN A 624 22.45 3.51 -8.00
CA ASN A 624 21.06 3.79 -7.65
C ASN A 624 20.18 3.99 -8.88
N ILE A 625 18.88 3.99 -8.63
CA ILE A 625 17.84 4.33 -9.60
C ILE A 625 17.64 5.85 -9.63
N ASN A 626 17.50 6.42 -10.83
CA ASN A 626 17.14 7.83 -11.05
C ASN A 626 18.04 8.88 -10.34
N GLY A 627 19.26 8.54 -9.94
CA GLY A 627 20.12 9.45 -9.18
C GLY A 627 19.72 9.60 -7.70
N ASP A 628 18.76 8.81 -7.23
CA ASP A 628 18.26 8.83 -5.86
C ASP A 628 19.01 7.80 -5.00
N SER A 629 19.86 8.27 -4.09
CA SER A 629 20.63 7.39 -3.22
C SER A 629 19.80 6.54 -2.26
N ALA A 630 18.52 6.86 -2.06
CA ALA A 630 17.59 6.06 -1.25
C ALA A 630 17.07 4.80 -1.98
N ILE A 631 17.36 4.65 -3.27
CA ILE A 631 17.00 3.47 -4.07
C ILE A 631 18.28 2.83 -4.63
N PRO A 632 19.13 2.26 -3.76
CA PRO A 632 20.36 1.60 -4.18
C PRO A 632 20.09 0.41 -5.11
N THR A 633 21.03 0.13 -6.01
CA THR A 633 21.05 -1.06 -6.86
C THR A 633 22.24 -1.94 -6.52
N THR A 634 22.12 -3.24 -6.78
CA THR A 634 23.20 -4.21 -6.51
C THR A 634 23.21 -5.36 -7.50
N ALA A 635 24.41 -5.84 -7.82
CA ALA A 635 24.67 -7.13 -8.46
C ALA A 635 25.60 -8.02 -7.60
N VAL A 636 25.68 -7.74 -6.29
CA VAL A 636 26.54 -8.49 -5.35
C VAL A 636 25.75 -9.67 -4.77
N PHE A 637 25.79 -10.78 -5.50
CA PHE A 637 25.05 -12.00 -5.19
C PHE A 637 25.97 -13.11 -4.69
N ASP A 638 25.51 -13.86 -3.68
CA ASP A 638 26.10 -15.15 -3.34
C ASP A 638 25.45 -16.24 -4.19
N THR A 639 26.11 -16.60 -5.30
CA THR A 639 25.59 -17.59 -6.26
C THR A 639 25.64 -19.03 -5.74
N SER A 640 25.97 -19.27 -4.47
CA SER A 640 25.69 -20.56 -3.84
C SER A 640 24.20 -20.77 -3.56
N PHE A 641 23.42 -19.68 -3.53
CA PHE A 641 21.96 -19.75 -3.50
C PHE A 641 21.39 -19.82 -4.94
N PRO A 642 20.42 -20.71 -5.23
CA PRO A 642 19.84 -20.88 -6.56
C PRO A 642 18.75 -19.83 -6.87
N LEU A 643 19.03 -18.55 -6.61
CA LEU A 643 18.01 -17.49 -6.61
C LEU A 643 18.03 -16.59 -7.86
N PHE A 644 19.03 -16.77 -8.72
CA PHE A 644 19.40 -15.76 -9.72
C PHE A 644 19.20 -16.19 -11.17
N GLU A 645 18.66 -17.38 -11.42
CA GLU A 645 18.24 -17.80 -12.75
C GLU A 645 16.78 -17.40 -13.00
N ALA A 646 16.34 -17.46 -14.26
CA ALA A 646 14.92 -17.31 -14.57
C ALA A 646 14.10 -18.36 -13.81
N TYR A 647 12.94 -17.97 -13.30
CA TYR A 647 12.03 -18.85 -12.60
C TYR A 647 11.53 -19.94 -13.54
N ASP A 648 11.67 -21.21 -13.16
CA ASP A 648 11.26 -22.36 -13.97
C ASP A 648 10.23 -23.26 -13.27
N GLY A 649 9.78 -22.86 -12.08
CA GLY A 649 8.84 -23.63 -11.26
C GLY A 649 9.43 -24.85 -10.58
N SER A 650 10.76 -25.02 -10.57
CA SER A 650 11.40 -26.00 -9.72
C SER A 650 11.41 -25.50 -8.27
N LEU A 651 10.84 -26.28 -7.35
CA LEU A 651 11.02 -26.05 -5.92
C LEU A 651 12.53 -26.11 -5.62
N GLY A 652 12.99 -25.25 -4.73
CA GLY A 652 14.41 -25.03 -4.52
C GLY A 652 15.14 -26.30 -4.11
N ASP A 653 15.81 -26.93 -5.07
CA ASP A 653 16.90 -27.85 -4.82
C ASP A 653 18.11 -27.01 -4.37
N GLY A 654 18.01 -26.45 -3.16
CA GLY A 654 19.07 -25.73 -2.49
C GLY A 654 20.22 -26.65 -2.15
N ASP A 655 21.04 -27.00 -3.15
CA ASP A 655 22.30 -27.77 -3.08
C ASP A 655 22.33 -28.84 -1.96
N GLY A 656 21.18 -29.50 -1.80
CA GLY A 656 20.98 -30.68 -1.01
C GLY A 656 21.28 -31.83 -1.94
N ASP A 657 22.51 -32.31 -1.89
CA ASP A 657 22.93 -33.63 -2.37
C ASP A 657 21.95 -34.72 -1.89
N ASP A 658 20.79 -34.89 -2.54
CA ASP A 658 19.82 -35.96 -2.26
C ASP A 658 20.28 -37.31 -2.84
N GLY A 659 21.46 -37.36 -3.46
CA GLY A 659 21.85 -38.56 -4.18
C GLY A 659 20.83 -38.94 -5.26
N SER A 660 20.08 -37.96 -5.79
CA SER A 660 19.24 -38.17 -6.95
C SER A 660 20.14 -38.30 -8.18
N GLY A 661 19.92 -39.33 -8.98
CA GLY A 661 20.69 -39.53 -10.21
C GLY A 661 20.23 -38.57 -11.30
N ASP A 662 21.13 -38.21 -12.22
CA ASP A 662 20.85 -37.34 -13.37
C ASP A 662 21.39 -37.98 -14.66
N LEU A 663 20.50 -38.33 -15.60
CA LEU A 663 20.90 -38.99 -16.85
C LEU A 663 21.32 -37.98 -17.92
N THR A 664 22.58 -38.05 -18.34
CA THR A 664 23.12 -37.24 -19.44
C THR A 664 23.50 -38.09 -20.64
N VAL A 665 23.47 -37.52 -21.85
CA VAL A 665 23.97 -38.16 -23.07
C VAL A 665 25.47 -37.91 -23.23
N ALA A 666 26.30 -38.85 -22.80
CA ALA A 666 27.76 -38.73 -22.81
C ALA A 666 28.33 -38.76 -24.24
N GLU A 667 27.95 -39.76 -25.04
CA GLU A 667 28.47 -39.98 -26.40
C GLU A 667 27.36 -40.46 -27.33
N ILE A 668 27.43 -40.02 -28.59
CA ILE A 668 26.63 -40.56 -29.69
C ILE A 668 27.63 -41.02 -30.73
N HIS A 669 27.53 -42.29 -31.13
CA HIS A 669 28.34 -42.89 -32.18
C HIS A 669 27.41 -43.35 -33.30
N GLU A 670 27.11 -42.41 -34.18
CA GLU A 670 26.18 -42.56 -35.30
C GLU A 670 26.78 -43.31 -36.50
N ASP A 671 28.07 -43.13 -36.78
CA ASP A 671 28.72 -43.63 -37.99
C ASP A 671 29.39 -45.00 -37.74
N ALA A 672 28.63 -46.08 -37.94
CA ALA A 672 29.12 -47.43 -37.79
C ALA A 672 30.24 -47.76 -38.79
N ALA A 673 31.29 -48.47 -38.35
CA ALA A 673 32.36 -48.91 -39.23
C ALA A 673 31.82 -49.90 -40.28
N GLY A 674 31.78 -49.47 -41.54
CA GLY A 674 31.32 -50.29 -42.66
C GLY A 674 30.02 -49.79 -43.25
N SER A 675 29.02 -50.67 -43.40
CA SER A 675 27.66 -50.28 -43.78
C SER A 675 26.80 -50.34 -42.54
N ASP A 676 26.10 -49.27 -42.21
CA ASP A 676 25.33 -49.15 -40.95
C ASP A 676 24.29 -50.26 -40.81
N THR A 677 23.70 -50.69 -41.94
CA THR A 677 22.75 -51.81 -41.98
C THR A 677 23.35 -53.19 -41.67
N ASP A 678 24.67 -53.34 -41.75
CA ASP A 678 25.40 -54.60 -41.53
C ASP A 678 26.15 -54.62 -40.18
N ASN A 679 26.32 -53.47 -39.52
CA ASN A 679 27.06 -53.32 -38.27
C ASN A 679 26.33 -52.43 -37.23
N LEU A 680 25.03 -52.66 -37.03
CA LEU A 680 24.17 -51.86 -36.13
C LEU A 680 24.58 -51.87 -34.65
N ASN A 681 25.51 -52.73 -34.23
CA ASN A 681 26.05 -52.67 -32.87
C ASN A 681 27.19 -51.64 -32.73
N ASP A 682 27.71 -51.14 -33.84
CA ASP A 682 28.66 -50.03 -33.90
C ASP A 682 27.95 -48.69 -34.13
N GLU A 683 26.64 -48.67 -33.91
CA GLU A 683 25.78 -47.50 -33.88
C GLU A 683 25.16 -47.47 -32.47
N TYR A 684 25.51 -46.49 -31.63
CA TYR A 684 25.14 -46.51 -30.22
C TYR A 684 25.11 -45.12 -29.57
N VAL A 685 24.41 -45.05 -28.43
CA VAL A 685 24.41 -43.89 -27.54
C VAL A 685 24.88 -44.32 -26.15
N VAL A 686 25.78 -43.54 -25.55
CA VAL A 686 26.26 -43.74 -24.19
C VAL A 686 25.57 -42.74 -23.28
N PHE A 687 24.91 -43.24 -22.25
CA PHE A 687 24.32 -42.44 -21.18
C PHE A 687 25.20 -42.54 -19.92
N GLU A 688 25.28 -41.45 -19.17
CA GLU A 688 25.99 -41.37 -17.90
C GLU A 688 25.06 -40.81 -16.83
N ASN A 689 25.04 -41.44 -15.65
CA ASN A 689 24.45 -40.82 -14.48
C ASN A 689 25.45 -39.81 -13.90
N ALA A 690 25.28 -38.53 -14.25
CA ALA A 690 26.11 -37.43 -13.77
C ALA A 690 25.77 -36.99 -12.34
N GLY A 691 24.66 -37.49 -11.78
CA GLY A 691 24.22 -37.26 -10.41
C GLY A 691 25.01 -38.05 -9.38
N SER A 692 24.77 -37.76 -8.10
CA SER A 692 25.55 -38.27 -6.96
C SER A 692 25.00 -39.56 -6.32
N GLY A 693 23.83 -40.07 -6.75
CA GLY A 693 23.32 -41.37 -6.32
C GLY A 693 22.65 -42.19 -7.43
N ASP A 694 21.98 -43.28 -7.05
CA ASP A 694 21.50 -44.31 -7.98
C ASP A 694 20.24 -43.83 -8.74
N LEU A 695 20.24 -43.93 -10.07
CA LEU A 695 19.12 -43.54 -10.93
C LEU A 695 18.30 -44.74 -11.37
N ASP A 696 17.03 -44.82 -10.98
CA ASP A 696 16.09 -45.83 -11.51
C ASP A 696 15.48 -45.34 -12.83
N LEU A 697 15.82 -46.02 -13.93
CA LEU A 697 15.34 -45.72 -15.28
C LEU A 697 14.11 -46.56 -15.66
N THR A 698 13.43 -47.16 -14.69
CA THR A 698 12.20 -47.91 -14.94
C THR A 698 11.16 -47.01 -15.61
N GLY A 699 10.71 -47.39 -16.82
CA GLY A 699 9.69 -46.65 -17.56
C GLY A 699 10.24 -45.56 -18.49
N TRP A 700 11.47 -45.10 -18.26
CA TRP A 700 12.14 -44.11 -19.10
C TRP A 700 12.33 -44.63 -20.53
N TYR A 701 12.36 -43.73 -21.51
CA TYR A 701 12.59 -44.11 -22.90
C TYR A 701 13.40 -43.08 -23.70
N VAL A 702 14.12 -43.61 -24.69
CA VAL A 702 14.91 -42.86 -25.68
C VAL A 702 14.11 -42.78 -26.98
N GLN A 703 14.13 -41.64 -27.65
CA GLN A 703 13.46 -41.39 -28.92
C GLN A 703 14.41 -40.71 -29.92
N ASP A 704 14.33 -41.08 -31.21
CA ASP A 704 15.02 -40.38 -32.32
C ASP A 704 14.12 -39.28 -32.94
N GLU A 705 14.67 -38.44 -33.82
CA GLU A 705 13.93 -37.34 -34.47
C GLU A 705 12.75 -37.80 -35.36
N VAL A 706 12.64 -39.10 -35.64
CA VAL A 706 11.54 -39.71 -36.42
C VAL A 706 10.69 -40.68 -35.57
N GLU A 707 10.65 -40.46 -34.26
CA GLU A 707 9.78 -41.11 -33.27
C GLU A 707 10.01 -42.63 -33.05
N LYS A 708 11.18 -43.18 -33.41
CA LYS A 708 11.55 -44.54 -32.98
C LYS A 708 11.92 -44.51 -31.51
N THR A 709 11.30 -45.38 -30.71
CA THR A 709 11.53 -45.42 -29.26
C THR A 709 12.20 -46.70 -28.75
N TYR A 710 13.01 -46.56 -27.70
CA TYR A 710 13.58 -47.63 -26.86
C TYR A 710 13.22 -47.36 -25.40
N THR A 711 12.56 -48.30 -24.73
CA THR A 711 12.25 -48.17 -23.29
C THR A 711 13.28 -48.95 -22.48
N PHE A 712 13.80 -48.36 -21.41
CA PHE A 712 14.72 -49.03 -20.50
C PHE A 712 14.02 -50.23 -19.81
N PRO A 713 14.76 -51.33 -19.50
CA PRO A 713 14.17 -52.47 -18.83
C PRO A 713 13.65 -52.13 -17.44
N ASN A 714 12.53 -52.71 -17.02
CA ASN A 714 12.01 -52.52 -15.67
C ASN A 714 13.03 -52.95 -14.61
N GLY A 715 13.26 -52.08 -13.62
CA GLY A 715 14.24 -52.24 -12.55
C GLY A 715 15.68 -52.02 -13.01
N PHE A 716 15.89 -51.31 -14.13
CA PHE A 716 17.23 -50.93 -14.58
C PHE A 716 17.67 -49.69 -13.81
N THR A 717 18.70 -49.84 -12.98
CA THR A 717 19.26 -48.77 -12.16
C THR A 717 20.70 -48.50 -12.59
N LEU A 718 21.06 -47.22 -12.70
CA LEU A 718 22.40 -46.76 -13.05
C LEU A 718 23.01 -46.03 -11.86
N GLY A 719 24.12 -46.54 -11.29
CA GLY A 719 24.76 -45.89 -10.15
C GLY A 719 25.42 -44.56 -10.52
N SER A 720 25.74 -43.74 -9.52
CA SER A 720 26.45 -42.46 -9.72
C SER A 720 27.77 -42.65 -10.50
N GLY A 721 27.95 -41.87 -11.57
CA GLY A 721 29.09 -41.94 -12.49
C GLY A 721 29.17 -43.22 -13.32
N GLU A 722 28.18 -44.12 -13.24
CA GLU A 722 28.11 -45.29 -14.12
C GLU A 722 27.57 -44.90 -15.50
N GLN A 723 27.98 -45.68 -16.50
CA GLN A 723 27.56 -45.49 -17.89
C GLN A 723 26.87 -46.75 -18.43
N VAL A 724 25.88 -46.54 -19.29
CA VAL A 724 25.23 -47.59 -20.07
C VAL A 724 25.26 -47.23 -21.55
N THR A 725 25.63 -48.19 -22.38
CA THR A 725 25.62 -48.06 -23.85
C THR A 725 24.39 -48.72 -24.43
N LEU A 726 23.57 -47.96 -25.17
CA LEU A 726 22.45 -48.47 -25.97
C LEU A 726 22.90 -48.68 -27.42
N HIS A 727 23.06 -49.94 -27.82
CA HIS A 727 23.35 -50.32 -29.19
C HIS A 727 22.09 -50.44 -30.03
N THR A 728 22.11 -49.94 -31.26
CA THR A 728 20.97 -50.02 -32.19
C THR A 728 20.62 -51.46 -32.57
N GLY A 729 21.63 -52.32 -32.74
CA GLY A 729 21.46 -53.71 -33.22
C GLY A 729 21.00 -54.72 -32.15
N THR A 730 21.32 -56.00 -32.37
CA THR A 730 20.88 -57.12 -31.51
C THR A 730 22.01 -57.63 -30.61
N GLY A 731 21.66 -57.99 -29.37
CA GLY A 731 22.59 -58.59 -28.41
C GLY A 731 21.87 -59.22 -27.23
N THR A 732 22.56 -59.33 -26.09
CA THR A 732 21.96 -59.76 -24.82
C THR A 732 22.26 -58.69 -23.80
N ASP A 733 21.22 -58.09 -23.24
CA ASP A 733 21.36 -56.97 -22.29
C ASP A 733 22.19 -57.36 -21.07
N THR A 734 23.03 -56.43 -20.64
CA THR A 734 23.84 -56.49 -19.42
C THR A 734 23.65 -55.19 -18.63
N GLN A 735 24.40 -55.02 -17.53
CA GLN A 735 24.34 -53.79 -16.74
C GLN A 735 24.91 -52.57 -17.49
N THR A 736 25.85 -52.78 -18.42
CA THR A 736 26.55 -51.71 -19.14
C THR A 736 26.20 -51.61 -20.62
N ASP A 737 25.52 -52.62 -21.16
CA ASP A 737 25.24 -52.75 -22.60
C ASP A 737 23.79 -53.18 -22.81
N LEU A 738 23.01 -52.34 -23.46
CA LEU A 738 21.61 -52.56 -23.83
C LEU A 738 21.48 -52.64 -25.36
N TYR A 739 20.51 -53.42 -25.84
CA TYR A 739 20.33 -53.65 -27.29
C TYR A 739 18.90 -53.37 -27.74
N TRP A 740 18.73 -52.37 -28.60
CA TRP A 740 17.43 -51.97 -29.15
C TRP A 740 16.80 -53.05 -30.07
N GLY A 741 17.61 -54.01 -30.53
CA GLY A 741 17.14 -55.17 -31.26
C GLY A 741 16.74 -54.89 -32.70
N LYS A 742 17.18 -53.76 -33.30
CA LYS A 742 16.90 -53.47 -34.71
C LYS A 742 17.69 -54.42 -35.62
N THR A 743 17.09 -54.80 -36.74
CA THR A 743 17.74 -55.61 -37.78
C THR A 743 17.59 -54.96 -39.14
N GLY A 744 18.71 -54.58 -39.76
CA GLY A 744 18.76 -54.04 -41.13
C GLY A 744 18.26 -52.60 -41.30
N THR A 745 18.13 -51.81 -40.23
CA THR A 745 17.73 -50.39 -40.29
C THR A 745 18.44 -49.63 -39.18
N ALA A 746 19.23 -48.62 -39.55
CA ALA A 746 19.88 -47.69 -38.64
C ALA A 746 18.84 -46.80 -37.92
N VAL A 747 19.17 -46.35 -36.73
CA VAL A 747 18.32 -45.43 -35.96
C VAL A 747 18.86 -44.01 -36.13
N TRP A 748 20.13 -43.83 -35.78
CA TRP A 748 20.90 -42.59 -35.75
C TRP A 748 21.38 -42.22 -37.14
N ASN A 749 21.03 -41.03 -37.61
CA ASN A 749 21.39 -40.54 -38.95
C ASN A 749 22.77 -39.86 -39.00
N ASN A 750 23.69 -40.34 -39.84
CA ASN A 750 25.05 -39.78 -39.99
C ASN A 750 25.07 -38.34 -40.54
N GLY A 751 23.93 -37.83 -41.04
CA GLY A 751 23.76 -36.46 -41.50
C GLY A 751 23.33 -35.46 -40.40
N GLY A 752 23.14 -35.96 -39.17
CA GLY A 752 22.58 -35.23 -38.02
C GLY A 752 21.24 -35.85 -37.59
N ASP A 753 21.05 -35.96 -36.28
CA ASP A 753 19.86 -36.47 -35.60
C ASP A 753 19.80 -35.88 -34.19
N THR A 754 18.73 -36.13 -33.44
CA THR A 754 18.62 -35.74 -32.03
C THR A 754 18.17 -36.93 -31.20
N VAL A 755 18.92 -37.20 -30.13
CA VAL A 755 18.53 -38.13 -29.08
C VAL A 755 17.65 -37.38 -28.10
N PHE A 756 16.42 -37.82 -27.88
CA PHE A 756 15.53 -37.35 -26.82
C PHE A 756 15.39 -38.43 -25.75
N VAL A 757 15.41 -38.05 -24.48
CA VAL A 757 15.17 -38.95 -23.35
C VAL A 757 14.00 -38.42 -22.55
N TYR A 758 13.02 -39.27 -22.30
CA TYR A 758 11.85 -38.96 -21.50
C TYR A 758 11.83 -39.84 -20.24
N ASP A 759 11.35 -39.27 -19.14
CA ASP A 759 11.11 -39.98 -17.89
C ASP A 759 9.85 -40.89 -17.97
N ASP A 760 9.47 -41.50 -16.85
CA ASP A 760 8.27 -42.36 -16.78
C ASP A 760 6.95 -41.58 -16.70
N GLY A 761 7.00 -40.26 -16.59
CA GLY A 761 5.89 -39.31 -16.63
C GLY A 761 5.67 -38.64 -17.98
N ASP A 762 6.41 -39.04 -19.02
CA ASP A 762 6.44 -38.43 -20.36
C ASP A 762 7.06 -37.00 -20.39
N ASN A 763 7.81 -36.58 -19.37
CA ASN A 763 8.55 -35.33 -19.38
C ASN A 763 9.90 -35.51 -20.11
N LEU A 764 10.30 -34.52 -20.90
CA LEU A 764 11.61 -34.53 -21.56
C LEU A 764 12.71 -34.27 -20.52
N HIS A 765 13.54 -35.27 -20.23
CA HIS A 765 14.67 -35.16 -19.29
C HIS A 765 15.90 -34.50 -19.92
N THR A 766 16.36 -35.03 -21.05
CA THR A 766 17.52 -34.48 -21.77
C THR A 766 17.37 -34.68 -23.27
N SER A 767 18.02 -33.82 -24.06
CA SER A 767 18.22 -34.06 -25.49
C SER A 767 19.62 -33.68 -25.96
N LYS A 768 20.10 -34.32 -27.02
CA LYS A 768 21.42 -34.02 -27.62
C LYS A 768 21.39 -34.25 -29.12
N SER A 769 21.64 -33.18 -29.88
CA SER A 769 21.86 -33.21 -31.33
C SER A 769 23.35 -33.32 -31.66
N TYR A 770 23.70 -33.84 -32.83
CA TYR A 770 25.08 -33.97 -33.31
C TYR A 770 25.25 -33.63 -34.79
#